data_AF-A0A0M8PAY7-F1
#
_entry.id   AF-A0A0M8PAY7-F1
#
_cell.length_a   1.000
_cell.length_b   1.000
_cell.length_c   1.000
_cell.angle_alpha   90.00
_cell.angle_beta   90.00
_cell.angle_gamma   90.00
#
_symmetry.space_group_name_H-M   'P 1'
#
loop_
_entity.id
_entity.type
_entity.pdbx_description
1 polymer ?
#
loop_
_entity_poly.entity_id
_entity_poly.type
_entity_poly.pdbx_seq_one_letter_code
_entity_poly.pdbx_strand_id
1 'polypeptide(L)'
;MMFAVSKISTILHNSSTIFKNSQDDSSSSYMVNLALGVIFLSVCLRLLTLKTRSTSPPCERIIEEAERTNRRNGHENAGFLSKGAGFSPLKTMKALPPSHAAWDQLVSDLPHLIQTQTVRDTVTKIPLLDASPEALPGIYLQRAATILGMTAHVFVRMEGNEPLSLKYDGHSDILPPSLEIPWTVVCKRLGRPAPALTYVDGMVANFTSTSSSHSGVTLENLELLIPTVGTKEEHTFIGIMIEINAKTIPILHQIIEAQRSVMVKDSSSLKDAIRSLDSLIKQITRILSKLNTSRAHKAHIDPVLWTLTIGNLGIPWVKDVVGAAGTAHPFFHMMDEFTGRFEYLTGIGQEAQIVRATYPIHWRQFLKAMMEVSVSEYVASSKDRELMDLWKTFTSSYHGNDGLLGFHRRKVFGFLAVSFRIGRSTTINGLGHKRETAPWHEVDQELEKARLERRCLDPDEHNLDTEPSSDKVFVSELIKHNSEETGYWFSAKGSVYDASSFMQKHPGGDTVIALCSGQDITDSLRAVGHLTNTSIRSKLETYRIGILEKPKFASSQIEDVYMAAVELGQKAAEMENVYRRNFQLLNGKLTTLDQPKILTPQKARHLLNAKNRLQDEYVPTLAMLLDVLLENIAMLGMKFDLTTTRARMVGLLSPGTGPGTAARFLDYGMVLDTLRRDLSRLTEVKELVAMILGTFEDDGFTCSQPSRLESIVGMLNRIASHLVVLAGK
;
A
#
# COMPACT_ATOMS: atom_id res chain seq x y z
N MET A 1 4.68 -36.23 -19.00
CA MET A 1 6.07 -36.75 -19.01
C MET A 1 6.25 -37.81 -20.11
N MET A 2 6.05 -37.44 -21.38
CA MET A 2 6.22 -38.34 -22.54
C MET A 2 7.09 -37.72 -23.65
N PHE A 3 7.71 -36.57 -23.38
CA PHE A 3 8.52 -35.82 -24.37
C PHE A 3 10.05 -35.93 -24.15
N ALA A 4 10.52 -36.67 -23.15
CA ALA A 4 11.95 -36.78 -22.83
C ALA A 4 12.60 -38.12 -23.28
N VAL A 5 11.85 -39.04 -23.90
CA VAL A 5 12.38 -40.37 -24.26
C VAL A 5 13.10 -40.37 -25.63
N SER A 6 12.81 -39.43 -26.54
CA SER A 6 13.43 -39.46 -27.87
C SER A 6 14.89 -38.97 -27.91
N LYS A 7 15.35 -38.17 -26.94
CA LYS A 7 16.72 -37.64 -26.91
C LYS A 7 17.76 -38.58 -26.30
N ILE A 8 17.35 -39.65 -25.61
CA ILE A 8 18.27 -40.65 -25.04
C ILE A 8 18.70 -41.68 -26.11
N SER A 9 17.81 -41.99 -27.06
CA SER A 9 18.12 -42.89 -28.18
C SER A 9 19.25 -42.33 -29.08
N THR A 10 19.27 -41.01 -29.28
CA THR A 10 20.26 -40.32 -30.14
C THR A 10 21.68 -40.33 -29.54
N ILE A 11 21.81 -40.41 -28.21
CA ILE A 11 23.12 -40.45 -27.54
C ILE A 11 23.70 -41.87 -27.55
N LEU A 12 22.85 -42.91 -27.45
CA LEU A 12 23.31 -44.30 -27.51
C LEU A 12 23.71 -44.74 -28.94
N HIS A 13 23.16 -44.11 -29.97
CA HIS A 13 23.50 -44.44 -31.37
C HIS A 13 24.81 -43.82 -31.86
N ASN A 14 25.27 -42.72 -31.25
CA ASN A 14 26.55 -42.08 -31.60
C ASN A 14 27.77 -42.65 -30.85
N SER A 15 27.56 -43.51 -29.86
CA SER A 15 28.65 -44.18 -29.12
C SER A 15 29.15 -45.45 -29.81
N SER A 16 28.37 -46.05 -30.72
CA SER A 16 28.75 -47.26 -31.46
C SER A 16 29.67 -46.97 -32.65
N THR A 17 29.86 -45.69 -33.01
CA THR A 17 30.71 -45.26 -34.12
C THR A 17 32.13 -44.90 -33.70
N ILE A 18 32.45 -44.87 -32.41
CA ILE A 18 33.77 -44.47 -31.88
C ILE A 18 34.64 -45.66 -31.44
N PHE A 19 34.12 -46.89 -31.40
CA PHE A 19 34.87 -48.10 -31.00
C PHE A 19 35.07 -49.11 -32.14
N LYS A 20 35.45 -48.63 -33.32
CA LYS A 20 36.11 -49.45 -34.36
C LYS A 20 37.49 -48.87 -34.64
N ASN A 21 38.40 -49.01 -33.68
CA ASN A 21 39.86 -49.11 -33.87
C ASN A 21 40.56 -49.05 -32.50
N SER A 22 40.76 -50.21 -31.89
CA SER A 22 41.92 -50.54 -31.05
C SER A 22 41.79 -51.99 -30.61
N GLN A 23 42.62 -52.84 -31.20
CA GLN A 23 43.09 -54.04 -30.49
C GLN A 23 43.98 -53.57 -29.33
N ASP A 24 44.02 -54.37 -28.27
CA ASP A 24 44.77 -54.20 -27.02
C ASP A 24 44.16 -53.23 -25.98
N ASP A 25 43.40 -53.77 -25.02
CA ASP A 25 43.84 -53.92 -23.62
C ASP A 25 42.69 -54.50 -22.76
N SER A 26 42.74 -55.79 -22.42
CA SER A 26 41.65 -56.49 -21.73
C SER A 26 41.49 -56.12 -20.25
N SER A 27 42.44 -55.37 -19.68
CA SER A 27 42.43 -54.96 -18.27
C SER A 27 41.72 -53.62 -18.02
N SER A 28 41.80 -52.67 -18.97
CA SER A 28 41.17 -51.34 -18.85
C SER A 28 39.65 -51.41 -19.01
N SER A 29 39.17 -52.29 -19.90
CA SER A 29 37.75 -52.58 -20.13
C SER A 29 37.06 -53.08 -18.85
N TYR A 30 37.74 -53.92 -18.05
CA TYR A 30 37.19 -54.46 -16.82
C TYR A 30 37.01 -53.39 -15.73
N MET A 31 37.97 -52.49 -15.59
CA MET A 31 37.90 -51.38 -14.62
C MET A 31 36.83 -50.34 -15.00
N VAL A 32 36.68 -50.04 -16.29
CA VAL A 32 35.63 -49.13 -16.79
C VAL A 32 34.25 -49.77 -16.65
N ASN A 33 34.10 -51.06 -16.93
CA ASN A 33 32.84 -51.79 -16.74
C ASN A 33 32.47 -51.93 -15.25
N LEU A 34 33.46 -52.08 -14.36
CA LEU A 34 33.23 -52.09 -12.91
C LEU A 34 32.82 -50.71 -12.40
N ALA A 35 33.47 -49.63 -12.86
CA ALA A 35 33.10 -48.25 -12.51
C ALA A 35 31.70 -47.89 -13.03
N LEU A 36 31.37 -48.25 -14.28
CA LEU A 36 30.02 -48.09 -14.83
C LEU A 36 28.99 -48.95 -14.10
N GLY A 37 29.36 -50.16 -13.68
CA GLY A 37 28.52 -51.05 -12.86
C GLY A 37 28.24 -50.47 -11.47
N VAL A 38 29.24 -49.86 -10.82
CA VAL A 38 29.08 -49.18 -9.52
C VAL A 38 28.27 -47.90 -9.66
N ILE A 39 28.46 -47.12 -10.73
CA ILE A 39 27.64 -45.94 -11.02
C ILE A 39 26.21 -46.35 -11.33
N PHE A 40 26.00 -47.39 -12.14
CA PHE A 40 24.67 -47.92 -12.45
C PHE A 40 24.01 -48.49 -11.19
N LEU A 41 24.74 -49.20 -10.33
CA LEU A 41 24.23 -49.70 -9.05
C LEU A 41 23.94 -48.55 -8.07
N SER A 42 24.73 -47.47 -8.06
CA SER A 42 24.49 -46.26 -7.25
C SER A 42 23.29 -45.46 -7.76
N VAL A 43 23.11 -45.37 -9.08
CA VAL A 43 21.96 -44.75 -9.74
C VAL A 43 20.72 -45.62 -9.54
N CYS A 44 20.82 -46.94 -9.61
CA CYS A 44 19.74 -47.89 -9.30
C CYS A 44 19.40 -47.88 -7.82
N LEU A 45 20.38 -47.82 -6.90
CA LEU A 45 20.13 -47.65 -5.46
C LEU A 45 19.50 -46.28 -5.18
N ARG A 46 19.93 -45.20 -5.85
CA ARG A 46 19.27 -43.89 -5.77
C ARG A 46 17.85 -43.94 -6.34
N LEU A 47 17.62 -44.65 -7.45
CA LEU A 47 16.29 -44.82 -8.05
C LEU A 47 15.38 -45.75 -7.22
N LEU A 48 15.95 -46.73 -6.51
CA LEU A 48 15.26 -47.63 -5.58
C LEU A 48 14.96 -46.94 -4.24
N THR A 49 15.88 -46.10 -3.74
CA THR A 49 15.63 -45.21 -2.58
C THR A 49 14.73 -44.01 -2.92
N LEU A 50 14.66 -43.59 -4.18
CA LEU A 50 13.64 -42.67 -4.70
C LEU A 50 12.27 -43.33 -4.88
N LYS A 51 12.17 -44.67 -4.76
CA LYS A 51 10.94 -45.44 -4.90
C LYS A 51 10.27 -45.84 -3.59
N THR A 52 10.85 -45.51 -2.43
CA THR A 52 10.03 -45.29 -1.24
C THR A 52 9.41 -43.91 -1.38
N ARG A 53 8.28 -43.80 -2.09
CA ARG A 53 7.46 -42.59 -2.05
C ARG A 53 7.21 -42.29 -0.57
N SER A 54 7.78 -41.20 -0.08
CA SER A 54 7.48 -40.74 1.27
C SER A 54 5.97 -40.63 1.41
N THR A 55 5.41 -41.22 2.46
CA THR A 55 3.97 -41.22 2.71
C THR A 55 3.48 -39.87 3.23
N SER A 56 4.38 -39.00 3.70
CA SER A 56 4.05 -37.68 4.20
C SER A 56 4.10 -36.62 3.08
N PRO A 57 3.12 -35.71 3.03
CA PRO A 57 3.13 -34.54 2.14
C PRO A 57 4.44 -33.76 2.18
N PRO A 58 4.95 -33.27 1.03
CA PRO A 58 6.19 -32.49 0.97
C PRO A 58 6.24 -31.31 1.95
N CYS A 59 5.15 -30.53 2.04
CA CYS A 59 5.06 -29.40 2.97
C CYS A 59 5.19 -29.84 4.44
N GLU A 60 4.57 -30.95 4.81
CA GLU A 60 4.66 -31.51 6.17
C GLU A 60 6.09 -31.91 6.52
N ARG A 61 6.81 -32.56 5.59
CA ARG A 61 8.21 -32.93 5.79
C ARG A 61 9.12 -31.71 6.01
N ILE A 62 8.91 -30.63 5.25
CA ILE A 62 9.70 -29.40 5.41
C ILE A 62 9.44 -28.75 6.76
N ILE A 63 8.18 -28.75 7.24
CA ILE A 63 7.86 -28.23 8.58
C ILE A 63 8.57 -29.06 9.66
N GLU A 64 8.52 -30.39 9.57
CA GLU A 64 9.17 -31.28 10.53
C GLU A 64 10.71 -31.11 10.54
N GLU A 65 11.32 -30.87 9.37
CA GLU A 65 12.74 -30.56 9.26
C GLU A 65 13.08 -29.19 9.85
N ALA A 66 12.25 -28.17 9.61
CA ALA A 66 12.41 -26.84 10.20
C ALA A 66 12.31 -26.89 11.73
N GLU A 67 11.31 -27.60 12.28
CA GLU A 67 11.16 -27.78 13.73
C GLU A 67 12.37 -28.51 14.35
N ARG A 68 12.90 -29.54 13.68
CA ARG A 68 14.10 -30.27 14.12
C ARG A 68 15.33 -29.36 14.11
N THR A 69 15.52 -28.61 13.03
CA THR A 69 16.64 -27.66 12.87
C THR A 69 16.58 -26.55 13.91
N ASN A 70 15.43 -25.91 14.07
CA ASN A 70 15.23 -24.83 15.03
C ASN A 70 15.42 -25.32 16.48
N ARG A 71 14.91 -26.51 16.82
CA ARG A 71 15.12 -27.12 18.14
C ARG A 71 16.61 -27.42 18.41
N ARG A 72 17.33 -27.95 17.41
CA ARG A 72 18.77 -28.21 17.52
C ARG A 72 19.57 -26.92 17.73
N ASN A 73 19.19 -25.84 17.06
CA ASN A 73 19.86 -24.55 17.16
C ASN A 73 19.48 -23.75 18.42
N GLY A 74 18.37 -24.09 19.08
CA GLY A 74 17.84 -23.33 20.22
C GLY A 74 17.23 -21.97 19.83
N HIS A 75 17.07 -21.70 18.53
CA HIS A 75 16.52 -20.47 17.97
C HIS A 75 15.96 -20.70 16.55
N GLU A 76 15.16 -19.77 16.06
CA GLU A 76 14.43 -19.91 14.78
C GLU A 76 14.98 -19.03 13.64
N ASN A 77 16.26 -18.62 13.71
CA ASN A 77 16.87 -17.69 12.75
C ASN A 77 16.88 -18.16 11.28
N ALA A 78 16.71 -19.47 11.02
CA ALA A 78 16.56 -20.01 9.68
C ALA A 78 15.13 -19.84 9.10
N GLY A 79 14.20 -19.35 9.92
CA GLY A 79 12.81 -19.04 9.58
C GLY A 79 11.82 -19.66 10.57
N PHE A 80 10.83 -18.87 11.00
CA PHE A 80 9.71 -19.35 11.79
C PHE A 80 8.84 -20.31 10.97
N LEU A 81 8.90 -21.60 11.25
CA LEU A 81 8.05 -22.58 10.56
C LEU A 81 7.78 -23.76 11.49
N SER A 82 6.53 -23.93 11.89
CA SER A 82 6.10 -25.05 12.75
C SER A 82 4.65 -25.43 12.49
N LYS A 83 4.24 -26.65 12.87
CA LYS A 83 2.84 -27.08 12.79
C LYS A 83 1.94 -26.24 13.70
N GLY A 84 2.47 -25.82 14.86
CA GLY A 84 1.71 -25.11 15.89
C GLY A 84 1.59 -23.61 15.69
N ALA A 85 2.63 -22.94 15.16
CA ALA A 85 2.68 -21.49 15.00
C ALA A 85 2.71 -21.03 13.54
N GLY A 86 2.78 -21.95 12.57
CA GLY A 86 2.90 -21.60 11.16
C GLY A 86 4.14 -20.75 10.92
N PHE A 87 3.94 -19.56 10.36
CA PHE A 87 5.01 -18.58 10.09
C PHE A 87 5.33 -17.65 11.29
N SER A 88 4.73 -17.86 12.45
CA SER A 88 4.99 -17.05 13.66
C SER A 88 6.07 -17.68 14.55
N PRO A 89 6.83 -16.87 15.32
CA PRO A 89 7.80 -17.40 16.28
C PRO A 89 7.11 -18.26 17.35
N LEU A 90 7.73 -19.38 17.72
CA LEU A 90 7.29 -20.20 18.86
C LEU A 90 7.63 -19.53 20.20
N LYS A 91 8.71 -18.74 20.23
CA LYS A 91 9.15 -18.01 21.41
C LYS A 91 9.53 -16.59 21.06
N THR A 92 8.76 -15.64 21.56
CA THR A 92 9.04 -14.21 21.44
C THR A 92 9.97 -13.73 22.55
N MET A 93 11.01 -12.98 22.18
CA MET A 93 11.89 -12.29 23.15
C MET A 93 11.31 -10.92 23.51
N LYS A 94 11.12 -10.66 24.80
CA LYS A 94 10.58 -9.39 25.33
C LYS A 94 11.66 -8.39 25.76
N ALA A 95 12.88 -8.88 26.00
CA ALA A 95 14.03 -8.07 26.36
C ALA A 95 15.30 -8.71 25.78
N LEU A 96 16.28 -7.87 25.52
CA LEU A 96 17.67 -8.21 25.19
C LEU A 96 18.46 -8.49 26.48
N PRO A 97 19.64 -9.13 26.39
CA PRO A 97 20.51 -9.29 27.55
C PRO A 97 20.96 -7.92 28.11
N PRO A 98 21.37 -7.84 29.39
CA PRO A 98 21.81 -6.58 30.00
C PRO A 98 22.87 -5.81 29.20
N SER A 99 23.76 -6.52 28.49
CA SER A 99 24.77 -5.91 27.60
C SER A 99 24.18 -5.09 26.46
N HIS A 100 22.91 -5.32 26.12
CA HIS A 100 22.20 -4.68 25.00
C HIS A 100 20.92 -3.95 25.45
N ALA A 101 20.74 -3.74 26.76
CA ALA A 101 19.55 -3.09 27.31
C ALA A 101 19.32 -1.67 26.79
N ALA A 102 20.37 -0.98 26.33
CA ALA A 102 20.25 0.35 25.71
C ALA A 102 19.36 0.35 24.46
N TRP A 103 19.30 -0.75 23.71
CA TRP A 103 18.38 -0.88 22.57
C TRP A 103 16.93 -1.05 23.01
N ASP A 104 16.65 -1.77 24.10
CA ASP A 104 15.27 -1.85 24.65
C ASP A 104 14.83 -0.51 25.27
N GLN A 105 15.75 0.21 25.91
CA GLN A 105 15.47 1.54 26.44
C GLN A 105 15.11 2.50 25.30
N LEU A 106 15.86 2.48 24.20
CA LEU A 106 15.57 3.29 23.02
C LEU A 106 14.15 3.08 22.50
N VAL A 107 13.68 1.84 22.43
CA VAL A 107 12.29 1.53 22.04
C VAL A 107 11.28 2.19 22.96
N SER A 108 11.53 2.15 24.27
CA SER A 108 10.63 2.77 25.26
C SER A 108 10.58 4.29 25.12
N ASP A 109 11.67 4.90 24.66
CA ASP A 109 11.81 6.35 24.49
C ASP A 109 11.28 6.84 23.13
N LEU A 110 11.13 5.96 22.12
CA LEU A 110 10.77 6.34 20.74
C LEU A 110 9.55 7.28 20.65
N PRO A 111 8.40 7.03 21.31
CA PRO A 111 7.26 7.94 21.22
C PRO A 111 7.59 9.36 21.69
N HIS A 112 8.40 9.50 22.75
CA HIS A 112 8.83 10.81 23.25
C HIS A 112 9.82 11.49 22.30
N LEU A 113 10.81 10.75 21.81
CA LEU A 113 11.81 11.26 20.87
C LEU A 113 11.18 11.72 19.55
N ILE A 114 10.20 10.98 19.04
CA ILE A 114 9.44 11.35 17.84
C ILE A 114 8.61 12.61 18.07
N GLN A 115 7.87 12.68 19.18
CA GLN A 115 7.04 13.84 19.51
C GLN A 115 7.86 15.13 19.62
N THR A 116 9.03 15.02 20.27
CA THR A 116 9.94 16.14 20.51
C THR A 116 10.90 16.44 19.35
N GLN A 117 10.94 15.58 18.32
CA GLN A 117 11.86 15.68 17.19
C GLN A 117 13.33 15.67 17.64
N THR A 118 13.71 14.65 18.43
CA THR A 118 15.06 14.47 19.01
C THR A 118 15.62 13.05 18.84
N VAL A 119 15.00 12.22 17.98
CA VAL A 119 15.46 10.87 17.63
C VAL A 119 16.90 10.93 17.10
N ARG A 120 17.25 11.84 16.20
CA ARG A 120 18.58 11.89 15.58
C ARG A 120 19.67 12.22 16.58
N ASP A 121 19.44 13.25 17.38
CA ASP A 121 20.38 13.66 18.43
C ASP A 121 20.61 12.55 19.45
N THR A 122 19.55 11.80 19.78
CA THR A 122 19.61 10.70 20.75
C THR A 122 20.28 9.47 20.16
N VAL A 123 19.83 9.01 18.99
CA VAL A 123 20.34 7.81 18.29
C VAL A 123 21.80 7.98 17.90
N THR A 124 22.25 9.19 17.54
CA THR A 124 23.67 9.44 17.25
C THR A 124 24.56 9.28 18.48
N LYS A 125 24.01 9.46 19.69
CA LYS A 125 24.74 9.37 20.96
C LYS A 125 24.63 8.00 21.64
N ILE A 126 23.80 7.08 21.13
CA ILE A 126 23.72 5.72 21.71
C ILE A 126 25.08 5.02 21.53
N PRO A 127 25.50 4.20 22.52
CA PRO A 127 26.74 3.45 22.40
C PRO A 127 26.68 2.48 21.21
N LEU A 128 27.80 2.32 20.51
CA LEU A 128 27.98 1.22 19.57
C LEU A 128 28.07 -0.08 20.37
N LEU A 129 27.09 -0.96 20.20
CA LEU A 129 27.03 -2.25 20.89
C LEU A 129 27.49 -3.36 19.94
N ASP A 130 28.32 -4.28 20.46
CA ASP A 130 28.85 -5.39 19.69
C ASP A 130 27.76 -6.45 19.42
N ALA A 131 27.42 -6.65 18.16
CA ALA A 131 26.47 -7.65 17.70
C ALA A 131 27.13 -8.96 17.22
N SER A 132 28.39 -9.21 17.57
CA SER A 132 29.11 -10.46 17.29
C SER A 132 28.44 -11.69 17.92
N PRO A 133 28.74 -12.92 17.45
CA PRO A 133 28.30 -14.15 18.11
C PRO A 133 28.69 -14.25 19.59
N GLU A 134 29.81 -13.65 19.97
CA GLU A 134 30.34 -13.66 21.34
C GLU A 134 29.54 -12.75 22.27
N ALA A 135 29.12 -11.57 21.78
CA ALA A 135 28.44 -10.56 22.58
C ALA A 135 26.90 -10.69 22.59
N LEU A 136 26.30 -11.15 21.48
CA LEU A 136 24.85 -11.26 21.33
C LEU A 136 24.44 -12.67 20.91
N PRO A 137 23.86 -13.49 21.81
CA PRO A 137 23.43 -14.84 21.47
C PRO A 137 22.38 -14.90 20.35
N GLY A 138 22.43 -15.96 19.54
CA GLY A 138 21.57 -16.13 18.35
C GLY A 138 20.07 -15.99 18.62
N ILE A 139 19.61 -16.36 19.81
CA ILE A 139 18.20 -16.29 20.21
C ILE A 139 17.63 -14.85 20.25
N TYR A 140 18.49 -13.83 20.34
CA TYR A 140 18.10 -12.42 20.39
C TYR A 140 18.13 -11.71 19.04
N LEU A 141 18.64 -12.36 17.98
CA LEU A 141 18.91 -11.70 16.70
C LEU A 141 17.66 -11.12 16.06
N GLN A 142 16.52 -11.84 16.09
CA GLN A 142 15.29 -11.31 15.53
C GLN A 142 14.83 -10.03 16.24
N ARG A 143 14.87 -10.00 17.58
CA ARG A 143 14.49 -8.81 18.35
C ARG A 143 15.42 -7.65 18.03
N ALA A 144 16.74 -7.89 18.01
CA ALA A 144 17.73 -6.89 17.64
C ALA A 144 17.48 -6.34 16.22
N ALA A 145 17.18 -7.19 15.25
CA ALA A 145 16.86 -6.78 13.88
C ALA A 145 15.62 -5.88 13.82
N THR A 146 14.57 -6.22 14.56
CA THR A 146 13.37 -5.37 14.63
C THR A 146 13.65 -4.03 15.28
N ILE A 147 14.37 -3.98 16.42
CA ILE A 147 14.70 -2.72 17.09
C ILE A 147 15.54 -1.83 16.17
N LEU A 148 16.66 -2.34 15.66
CA LEU A 148 17.58 -1.57 14.83
C LEU A 148 16.91 -1.10 13.53
N GLY A 149 16.14 -1.98 12.87
CA GLY A 149 15.41 -1.62 11.66
C GLY A 149 14.32 -0.57 11.91
N MET A 150 13.53 -0.72 12.96
CA MET A 150 12.49 0.26 13.32
C MET A 150 13.10 1.60 13.68
N THR A 151 14.15 1.62 14.52
CA THR A 151 14.89 2.84 14.87
C THR A 151 15.47 3.51 13.63
N ALA A 152 16.05 2.76 12.68
CA ALA A 152 16.56 3.32 11.43
C ALA A 152 15.46 3.98 10.60
N HIS A 153 14.31 3.33 10.47
CA HIS A 153 13.16 3.91 9.78
C HIS A 153 12.61 5.15 10.51
N VAL A 154 12.55 5.15 11.84
CA VAL A 154 12.15 6.33 12.62
C VAL A 154 13.15 7.48 12.41
N PHE A 155 14.46 7.20 12.49
CA PHE A 155 15.53 8.19 12.31
C PHE A 155 15.43 8.93 10.97
N VAL A 156 15.09 8.19 9.90
CA VAL A 156 15.00 8.75 8.55
C VAL A 156 13.62 9.34 8.23
N ARG A 157 12.52 8.73 8.72
CA ARG A 157 11.15 9.06 8.26
C ARG A 157 10.33 9.87 9.25
N MET A 158 10.62 9.79 10.55
CA MET A 158 9.79 10.40 11.61
C MET A 158 10.38 11.68 12.19
N GLU A 159 11.62 12.01 11.87
CA GLU A 159 12.27 13.27 12.21
C GLU A 159 12.89 13.91 10.98
N GLY A 160 12.80 15.24 10.91
CA GLY A 160 13.36 16.04 9.83
C GLY A 160 12.43 16.21 8.62
N ASN A 161 12.95 16.80 7.56
CA ASN A 161 12.21 17.14 6.32
C ASN A 161 12.69 16.31 5.13
N GLU A 162 13.17 15.10 5.38
CA GLU A 162 13.71 14.21 4.37
C GLU A 162 12.61 13.87 3.36
N PRO A 163 12.87 14.07 2.06
CA PRO A 163 11.96 13.64 1.03
C PRO A 163 11.64 12.15 1.16
N LEU A 164 10.40 11.78 0.86
CA LEU A 164 10.01 10.37 0.81
C LEU A 164 10.59 9.64 -0.42
N SER A 165 11.20 10.37 -1.36
CA SER A 165 11.94 9.80 -2.48
C SER A 165 13.26 9.16 -2.03
N LEU A 166 13.71 8.15 -2.78
CA LEU A 166 15.04 7.57 -2.63
C LEU A 166 16.10 8.63 -2.93
N LYS A 167 17.13 8.73 -2.08
CA LYS A 167 18.18 9.76 -2.21
C LYS A 167 19.59 9.27 -1.86
N TYR A 168 19.71 8.18 -1.11
CA TYR A 168 20.99 7.72 -0.59
C TYR A 168 21.46 6.47 -1.33
N ASP A 169 22.78 6.37 -1.56
CA ASP A 169 23.40 5.21 -2.19
C ASP A 169 23.62 4.09 -1.18
N GLY A 170 23.78 4.42 0.10
CA GLY A 170 23.91 3.46 1.20
C GLY A 170 23.35 3.95 2.53
N HIS A 171 23.23 3.02 3.48
CA HIS A 171 22.76 3.35 4.83
C HIS A 171 23.71 4.29 5.58
N SER A 172 25.01 4.17 5.33
CA SER A 172 26.07 5.00 5.96
C SER A 172 25.99 6.48 5.60
N ASP A 173 25.28 6.84 4.53
CA ASP A 173 25.13 8.23 4.10
C ASP A 173 24.22 9.05 5.04
N ILE A 174 23.45 8.36 5.88
CA ILE A 174 22.47 8.98 6.80
C ILE A 174 22.48 8.39 8.20
N LEU A 175 22.70 7.08 8.36
CA LEU A 175 22.64 6.43 9.67
C LEU A 175 23.97 6.57 10.44
N PRO A 176 23.93 6.79 11.76
CA PRO A 176 25.14 6.77 12.57
C PRO A 176 25.74 5.35 12.68
N PRO A 177 27.06 5.21 12.88
CA PRO A 177 27.73 3.91 13.01
C PRO A 177 27.17 3.04 14.14
N SER A 178 26.67 3.66 15.21
CA SER A 178 26.04 2.98 16.35
C SER A 178 24.76 2.22 15.99
N LEU A 179 24.17 2.53 14.83
CA LEU A 179 22.96 1.88 14.32
C LEU A 179 23.26 1.02 13.10
N GLU A 180 24.01 1.53 12.12
CA GLU A 180 24.30 0.83 10.87
C GLU A 180 25.14 -0.43 11.09
N ILE A 181 26.27 -0.33 11.80
CA ILE A 181 27.22 -1.44 11.99
C ILE A 181 26.56 -2.65 12.67
N PRO A 182 25.93 -2.51 13.86
CA PRO A 182 25.29 -3.66 14.50
C PRO A 182 24.13 -4.20 13.67
N TRP A 183 23.38 -3.35 12.94
CA TRP A 183 22.29 -3.82 12.10
C TRP A 183 22.79 -4.68 10.94
N THR A 184 23.88 -4.25 10.30
CA THR A 184 24.61 -5.02 9.28
C THR A 184 25.07 -6.38 9.81
N VAL A 185 25.67 -6.42 11.00
CA VAL A 185 26.10 -7.68 11.63
C VAL A 185 24.91 -8.59 11.95
N VAL A 186 23.84 -8.06 12.56
CA VAL A 186 22.62 -8.82 12.88
C VAL A 186 21.98 -9.39 11.62
N CYS A 187 21.79 -8.58 10.57
CA CYS A 187 21.18 -9.01 9.32
C CYS A 187 22.03 -10.10 8.63
N LYS A 188 23.35 -9.95 8.59
CA LYS A 188 24.25 -10.99 8.07
C LYS A 188 24.13 -12.30 8.86
N ARG A 189 24.07 -12.24 10.19
CA ARG A 189 23.89 -13.42 11.06
C ARG A 189 22.51 -14.08 10.88
N LEU A 190 21.49 -13.31 10.49
CA LEU A 190 20.17 -13.81 10.07
C LEU A 190 20.15 -14.33 8.61
N GLY A 191 21.29 -14.31 7.91
CA GLY A 191 21.38 -14.76 6.52
C GLY A 191 20.80 -13.80 5.49
N ARG A 192 20.65 -12.52 5.84
CA ARG A 192 20.17 -11.46 4.93
C ARG A 192 21.33 -10.84 4.16
N PRO A 193 21.13 -10.46 2.89
CA PRO A 193 22.20 -9.89 2.06
C PRO A 193 22.59 -8.47 2.48
N ALA A 194 21.66 -7.70 3.05
CA ALA A 194 21.86 -6.31 3.47
C ALA A 194 20.91 -5.97 4.64
N PRO A 195 21.17 -4.87 5.37
CA PRO A 195 20.22 -4.31 6.33
C PRO A 195 18.93 -3.88 5.63
N ALA A 196 17.80 -4.37 6.10
CA ALA A 196 16.49 -3.95 5.64
C ALA A 196 15.45 -4.25 6.72
N LEU A 197 14.49 -3.34 6.90
CA LEU A 197 13.32 -3.61 7.72
C LEU A 197 12.38 -4.50 6.92
N THR A 198 12.27 -5.76 7.31
CA THR A 198 11.44 -6.74 6.62
C THR A 198 10.04 -6.82 7.24
N TYR A 199 9.11 -7.43 6.50
CA TYR A 199 7.78 -7.77 7.04
C TYR A 199 7.87 -8.70 8.26
N VAL A 200 8.89 -9.57 8.31
CA VAL A 200 9.16 -10.43 9.45
C VAL A 200 9.45 -9.59 10.69
N ASP A 201 10.28 -8.56 10.54
CA ASP A 201 10.67 -7.69 11.64
C ASP A 201 9.51 -6.88 12.17
N GLY A 202 8.80 -6.17 11.29
CA GLY A 202 7.80 -5.18 11.71
C GLY A 202 6.44 -5.75 12.07
N MET A 203 6.12 -6.96 11.61
CA MET A 203 4.81 -7.58 11.78
C MET A 203 4.93 -8.95 12.47
N VAL A 204 5.53 -9.93 11.79
CA VAL A 204 5.48 -11.35 12.21
C VAL A 204 6.16 -11.60 13.56
N ALA A 205 7.27 -10.92 13.83
CA ALA A 205 8.01 -11.06 15.09
C ALA A 205 7.68 -9.97 16.12
N ASN A 206 6.87 -8.96 15.78
CA ASN A 206 6.68 -7.76 16.59
C ASN A 206 5.46 -7.83 17.52
N PHE A 207 5.21 -8.98 18.16
CA PHE A 207 4.06 -9.09 19.05
C PHE A 207 4.20 -10.12 20.17
N THR A 208 3.43 -9.91 21.22
CA THR A 208 3.06 -10.91 22.23
C THR A 208 1.54 -11.05 22.24
N SER A 209 1.01 -12.16 22.75
CA SER A 209 -0.43 -12.35 22.91
C SER A 209 -0.75 -13.03 24.23
N THR A 210 -1.95 -12.78 24.77
CA THR A 210 -2.49 -13.49 25.93
C THR A 210 -3.19 -14.80 25.55
N SER A 211 -3.33 -15.08 24.25
CA SER A 211 -3.93 -16.31 23.76
C SER A 211 -3.08 -17.54 24.10
N SER A 212 -3.73 -18.64 24.48
CA SER A 212 -3.07 -19.93 24.71
C SER A 212 -2.72 -20.68 23.42
N SER A 213 -3.19 -20.20 22.26
CA SER A 213 -2.93 -20.79 20.94
C SER A 213 -2.48 -19.72 19.95
N HIS A 214 -1.48 -20.03 19.11
CA HIS A 214 -1.01 -19.16 18.05
C HIS A 214 -2.09 -18.84 17.02
N SER A 215 -3.00 -19.78 16.73
CA SER A 215 -4.14 -19.53 15.83
C SER A 215 -5.25 -18.71 16.49
N GLY A 216 -5.21 -18.56 17.82
CA GLY A 216 -6.14 -17.78 18.62
C GLY A 216 -5.70 -16.32 18.82
N VAL A 217 -4.60 -15.87 18.21
CA VAL A 217 -4.17 -14.47 18.24
C VAL A 217 -5.18 -13.63 17.45
N THR A 218 -5.62 -12.52 18.04
CA THR A 218 -6.51 -11.52 17.44
C THR A 218 -6.05 -10.12 17.80
N LEU A 219 -6.56 -9.12 17.08
CA LEU A 219 -6.31 -7.71 17.40
C LEU A 219 -6.59 -7.38 18.88
N GLU A 220 -7.58 -8.00 19.50
CA GLU A 220 -8.01 -7.70 20.87
C GLU A 220 -7.12 -8.32 21.96
N ASN A 221 -6.27 -9.30 21.62
CA ASN A 221 -5.45 -10.01 22.60
C ASN A 221 -3.94 -9.97 22.33
N LEU A 222 -3.52 -9.21 21.32
CA LEU A 222 -2.11 -8.97 21.00
C LEU A 222 -1.63 -7.63 21.56
N GLU A 223 -0.32 -7.54 21.79
CA GLU A 223 0.38 -6.29 22.09
C GLU A 223 1.65 -6.22 21.25
N LEU A 224 2.00 -5.03 20.77
CA LEU A 224 3.22 -4.81 20.00
C LEU A 224 4.43 -4.80 20.94
N LEU A 225 5.52 -5.46 20.53
CA LEU A 225 6.76 -5.45 21.32
C LEU A 225 7.53 -4.14 21.17
N ILE A 226 7.46 -3.56 19.98
CA ILE A 226 8.19 -2.36 19.58
C ILE A 226 7.18 -1.41 18.92
N PRO A 227 6.34 -0.73 19.73
CA PRO A 227 5.52 0.37 19.23
C PRO A 227 6.42 1.58 18.97
N THR A 228 6.44 2.09 17.74
CA THR A 228 7.23 3.25 17.37
C THR A 228 6.59 4.55 17.86
N VAL A 229 5.27 4.67 17.72
CA VAL A 229 4.51 5.86 18.13
C VAL A 229 3.46 5.56 19.20
N GLY A 230 3.05 4.30 19.35
CA GLY A 230 2.10 3.82 20.35
C GLY A 230 0.65 4.26 20.10
N THR A 231 0.32 4.66 18.87
CA THR A 231 -1.02 5.14 18.53
C THR A 231 -1.99 3.99 18.24
N LYS A 232 -3.28 4.29 18.25
CA LYS A 232 -4.32 3.32 17.87
C LYS A 232 -4.14 2.87 16.41
N GLU A 233 -3.75 3.79 15.53
CA GLU A 233 -3.50 3.54 14.12
C GLU A 233 -2.38 2.51 13.93
N GLU A 234 -1.31 2.61 14.72
CA GLU A 234 -0.20 1.64 14.74
C GLU A 234 -0.66 0.27 15.21
N HIS A 235 -1.25 0.21 16.40
CA HIS A 235 -1.71 -1.04 16.98
C HIS A 235 -2.73 -1.74 16.07
N THR A 236 -3.69 -1.00 15.50
CA THR A 236 -4.74 -1.57 14.65
C THR A 236 -4.20 -2.05 13.31
N PHE A 237 -3.37 -1.24 12.63
CA PHE A 237 -2.84 -1.61 11.32
C PHE A 237 -1.92 -2.83 11.41
N ILE A 238 -0.94 -2.80 12.32
CA ILE A 238 0.02 -3.89 12.52
C ILE A 238 -0.69 -5.12 13.10
N GLY A 239 -1.60 -4.92 14.06
CA GLY A 239 -2.34 -6.00 14.71
C GLY A 239 -3.24 -6.80 13.77
N ILE A 240 -3.90 -6.14 12.81
CA ILE A 240 -4.70 -6.84 11.78
C ILE A 240 -3.81 -7.73 10.92
N MET A 241 -2.61 -7.27 10.55
CA MET A 241 -1.65 -8.05 9.78
C MET A 241 -1.14 -9.27 10.56
N ILE A 242 -0.89 -9.13 11.86
CA ILE A 242 -0.54 -10.23 12.76
C ILE A 242 -1.70 -11.23 12.89
N GLU A 243 -2.93 -10.76 13.03
CA GLU A 243 -4.11 -11.62 13.11
C GLU A 243 -4.30 -12.43 11.81
N ILE A 244 -4.11 -11.80 10.63
CA ILE A 244 -4.08 -12.51 9.35
C ILE A 244 -2.98 -13.58 9.36
N ASN A 245 -1.78 -13.25 9.82
CA ASN A 245 -0.68 -14.20 9.93
C ASN A 245 -1.03 -15.39 10.83
N ALA A 246 -1.69 -15.17 11.96
CA ALA A 246 -2.17 -16.24 12.83
C ALA A 246 -3.20 -17.16 12.15
N LYS A 247 -4.06 -16.61 11.28
CA LYS A 247 -5.02 -17.40 10.50
C LYS A 247 -4.41 -18.11 9.29
N THR A 248 -3.12 -17.90 8.99
CA THR A 248 -2.42 -18.73 8.01
C THR A 248 -2.15 -20.15 8.51
N ILE A 249 -2.13 -20.37 9.84
CA ILE A 249 -1.89 -21.69 10.46
C ILE A 249 -2.91 -22.74 9.98
N PRO A 250 -4.23 -22.53 10.14
CA PRO A 250 -5.21 -23.49 9.63
C PRO A 250 -5.17 -23.63 8.09
N ILE A 251 -4.84 -22.57 7.35
CA ILE A 251 -4.70 -22.63 5.88
C ILE A 251 -3.56 -23.57 5.50
N LEU A 252 -2.41 -23.44 6.17
CA LEU A 252 -1.25 -24.31 6.00
C LEU A 252 -1.61 -25.77 6.28
N HIS A 253 -2.41 -26.07 7.30
CA HIS A 253 -2.88 -27.44 7.56
C HIS A 253 -3.77 -27.98 6.43
N GLN A 254 -4.68 -27.16 5.90
CA GLN A 254 -5.53 -27.59 4.78
C GLN A 254 -4.75 -27.78 3.47
N ILE A 255 -3.67 -27.03 3.25
CA ILE A 255 -2.76 -27.26 2.11
C ILE A 255 -2.05 -28.62 2.24
N ILE A 256 -1.58 -28.96 3.44
CA ILE A 256 -0.97 -30.27 3.71
C ILE A 256 -1.98 -31.40 3.48
N GLU A 257 -3.22 -31.23 3.94
CA GLU A 257 -4.27 -32.23 3.74
C GLU A 257 -4.66 -32.37 2.27
N ALA A 258 -4.68 -31.26 1.51
CA ALA A 258 -4.89 -31.29 0.07
C ALA A 258 -3.75 -32.05 -0.65
N GLN A 259 -2.48 -31.81 -0.29
CA GLN A 259 -1.35 -32.59 -0.83
C GLN A 259 -1.47 -34.08 -0.48
N ARG A 260 -1.86 -34.40 0.76
CA ARG A 260 -2.08 -35.78 1.22
C ARG A 260 -3.16 -36.46 0.39
N SER A 261 -4.31 -35.81 0.25
CA SER A 261 -5.44 -36.30 -0.52
C SER A 261 -5.08 -36.55 -1.98
N VAL A 262 -4.30 -35.67 -2.61
CA VAL A 262 -3.77 -35.89 -3.97
C VAL A 262 -2.83 -37.10 -4.04
N MET A 263 -1.92 -37.26 -3.08
CA MET A 263 -0.97 -38.39 -3.05
C MET A 263 -1.67 -39.75 -2.95
N VAL A 264 -2.77 -39.83 -2.20
CA VAL A 264 -3.56 -41.06 -2.03
C VAL A 264 -4.77 -41.15 -2.96
N LYS A 265 -4.99 -40.14 -3.82
CA LYS A 265 -6.12 -40.02 -4.75
C LYS A 265 -7.49 -40.03 -4.08
N ASP A 266 -7.61 -39.45 -2.89
CA ASP A 266 -8.87 -39.28 -2.19
C ASP A 266 -9.56 -37.98 -2.63
N SER A 267 -10.51 -38.09 -3.56
CA SER A 267 -11.26 -36.93 -4.05
C SER A 267 -12.18 -36.33 -2.96
N SER A 268 -12.72 -37.15 -2.05
CA SER A 268 -13.65 -36.66 -1.02
C SER A 268 -12.93 -35.75 -0.04
N SER A 269 -11.81 -36.23 0.53
CA SER A 269 -11.00 -35.44 1.47
C SER A 269 -10.42 -34.19 0.80
N LEU A 270 -10.04 -34.28 -0.49
CA LEU A 270 -9.60 -33.11 -1.24
C LEU A 270 -10.70 -32.05 -1.34
N LYS A 271 -11.94 -32.42 -1.68
CA LYS A 271 -13.07 -31.49 -1.75
C LYS A 271 -13.32 -30.80 -0.40
N ASP A 272 -13.22 -31.54 0.71
CA ASP A 272 -13.39 -30.99 2.06
C ASP A 272 -12.27 -30.02 2.45
N ALA A 273 -11.02 -30.32 2.06
CA ALA A 273 -9.90 -29.41 2.23
C ALA A 273 -10.10 -28.10 1.43
N ILE A 274 -10.55 -28.19 0.17
CA ILE A 274 -10.84 -27.01 -0.67
C ILE A 274 -12.00 -26.16 -0.09
N ARG A 275 -13.08 -26.78 0.40
CA ARG A 275 -14.17 -26.07 1.09
C ARG A 275 -13.68 -25.35 2.35
N SER A 276 -12.83 -26.00 3.11
CA SER A 276 -12.23 -25.42 4.33
C SER A 276 -11.34 -24.23 3.98
N LEU A 277 -10.53 -24.34 2.92
CA LEU A 277 -9.71 -23.25 2.40
C LEU A 277 -10.57 -22.06 1.97
N ASP A 278 -11.65 -22.28 1.20
CA ASP A 278 -12.58 -21.21 0.80
C ASP A 278 -13.14 -20.44 2.01
N SER A 279 -13.59 -21.17 3.05
CA SER A 279 -14.09 -20.57 4.29
C SER A 279 -13.01 -19.75 5.01
N LEU A 280 -11.78 -20.25 5.07
CA LEU A 280 -10.65 -19.57 5.70
C LEU A 280 -10.24 -18.31 4.93
N ILE A 281 -10.23 -18.33 3.60
CA ILE A 281 -9.95 -17.13 2.79
C ILE A 281 -11.03 -16.06 3.03
N LYS A 282 -12.30 -16.45 3.06
CA LYS A 282 -13.41 -15.54 3.44
C LYS A 282 -13.26 -15.01 4.87
N GLN A 283 -12.63 -15.76 5.77
CA GLN A 283 -12.30 -15.28 7.11
C GLN A 283 -11.18 -14.24 7.08
N ILE A 284 -10.12 -14.44 6.28
CA ILE A 284 -9.07 -13.43 6.07
C ILE A 284 -9.67 -12.12 5.55
N THR A 285 -10.57 -12.17 4.56
CA THR A 285 -11.28 -10.98 4.06
C THR A 285 -12.08 -10.26 5.15
N ARG A 286 -12.73 -11.01 6.05
CA ARG A 286 -13.44 -10.46 7.22
C ARG A 286 -12.50 -9.85 8.26
N ILE A 287 -11.29 -10.36 8.42
CA ILE A 287 -10.28 -9.76 9.30
C ILE A 287 -9.75 -8.47 8.68
N LEU A 288 -9.45 -8.48 7.39
CA LEU A 288 -9.03 -7.28 6.66
C LEU A 288 -10.11 -6.19 6.68
N SER A 289 -11.40 -6.55 6.71
CA SER A 289 -12.48 -5.56 6.80
C SER A 289 -12.53 -4.81 8.13
N LYS A 290 -11.88 -5.32 9.19
CA LYS A 290 -11.65 -4.58 10.45
C LYS A 290 -10.85 -3.30 10.20
N LEU A 291 -10.00 -3.26 9.17
CA LEU A 291 -9.28 -2.08 8.73
C LEU A 291 -10.30 -1.11 8.10
N ASN A 292 -10.77 -0.16 8.90
CA ASN A 292 -11.93 0.65 8.56
C ASN A 292 -11.68 2.12 8.95
N THR A 293 -12.00 3.02 8.03
CA THR A 293 -11.84 4.47 8.22
C THR A 293 -13.16 5.15 8.60
N SER A 294 -14.27 4.43 8.66
CA SER A 294 -15.52 4.91 9.26
C SER A 294 -15.34 5.19 10.75
N ARG A 295 -15.70 6.40 11.20
CA ARG A 295 -15.69 6.78 12.62
C ARG A 295 -16.66 5.96 13.47
N ALA A 296 -17.71 5.41 12.86
CA ALA A 296 -18.68 4.56 13.53
C ALA A 296 -18.15 3.13 13.81
N HIS A 297 -17.04 2.74 13.18
CA HIS A 297 -16.46 1.41 13.33
C HIS A 297 -15.57 1.32 14.58
N LYS A 298 -15.68 0.23 15.35
CA LYS A 298 -14.89 0.02 16.58
C LYS A 298 -13.37 0.13 16.34
N ALA A 299 -12.90 -0.53 15.28
CA ALA A 299 -11.51 -0.49 14.84
C ALA A 299 -11.20 0.68 13.88
N HIS A 300 -11.89 1.82 14.05
CA HIS A 300 -11.62 3.03 13.26
C HIS A 300 -10.13 3.41 13.29
N ILE A 301 -9.57 3.64 12.11
CA ILE A 301 -8.26 4.24 11.86
C ILE A 301 -8.48 5.57 11.14
N ASP A 302 -7.86 6.64 11.64
CA ASP A 302 -7.80 7.90 10.91
C ASP A 302 -6.74 7.80 9.79
N PRO A 303 -7.12 7.88 8.51
CA PRO A 303 -6.16 7.75 7.40
C PRO A 303 -5.13 8.89 7.37
N VAL A 304 -5.42 10.07 7.92
CA VAL A 304 -4.46 11.16 8.03
C VAL A 304 -3.38 10.82 9.06
N LEU A 305 -3.78 10.42 10.25
CA LEU A 305 -2.84 10.02 11.32
C LEU A 305 -2.04 8.79 10.92
N TRP A 306 -2.70 7.80 10.31
CA TRP A 306 -2.03 6.61 9.79
C TRP A 306 -0.95 6.98 8.76
N THR A 307 -1.24 7.88 7.81
CA THR A 307 -0.27 8.26 6.78
C THR A 307 0.97 8.92 7.39
N LEU A 308 0.76 9.88 8.30
CA LEU A 308 1.84 10.68 8.88
C LEU A 308 2.67 9.93 9.93
N THR A 309 2.19 8.75 10.34
CA THR A 309 2.90 7.83 11.23
C THR A 309 3.29 6.58 10.45
N ILE A 310 2.46 5.54 10.45
CA ILE A 310 2.81 4.20 10.01
C ILE A 310 2.93 4.07 8.49
N GLY A 311 2.08 4.78 7.74
CA GLY A 311 2.05 4.72 6.29
C GLY A 311 3.37 5.14 5.63
N ASN A 312 4.06 6.11 6.22
CA ASN A 312 5.37 6.59 5.76
C ASN A 312 6.55 5.82 6.38
N LEU A 313 6.36 5.19 7.55
CA LEU A 313 7.43 4.51 8.28
C LEU A 313 8.11 3.44 7.42
N GLY A 314 7.35 2.61 6.72
CA GLY A 314 7.88 1.48 5.96
C GLY A 314 8.62 1.83 4.66
N ILE A 315 8.68 3.11 4.25
CA ILE A 315 9.27 3.51 2.96
C ILE A 315 10.80 3.45 3.04
N PRO A 316 11.47 2.62 2.21
CA PRO A 316 12.94 2.53 2.17
C PRO A 316 13.55 3.83 1.64
N TRP A 317 14.78 4.18 2.03
CA TRP A 317 15.48 5.41 1.59
C TRP A 317 16.72 5.15 0.72
N VAL A 318 17.15 3.88 0.61
CA VAL A 318 18.25 3.41 -0.22
C VAL A 318 17.68 2.68 -1.43
N LYS A 319 18.33 2.83 -2.58
CA LYS A 319 17.93 2.17 -3.83
C LYS A 319 17.99 0.64 -3.70
N ASP A 320 17.11 -0.04 -4.43
CA ASP A 320 17.05 -1.51 -4.55
C ASP A 320 16.78 -2.28 -3.23
N VAL A 321 16.51 -1.56 -2.13
CA VAL A 321 16.02 -2.15 -0.87
C VAL A 321 14.50 -2.22 -0.92
N VAL A 322 13.95 -3.42 -0.74
CA VAL A 322 12.50 -3.62 -0.63
C VAL A 322 12.04 -3.26 0.78
N GLY A 323 11.01 -2.41 0.89
CA GLY A 323 10.42 -2.05 2.17
C GLY A 323 9.54 -3.16 2.76
N ALA A 324 9.08 -2.97 4.01
CA ALA A 324 8.20 -3.89 4.71
C ALA A 324 6.74 -3.84 4.18
N ALA A 325 6.56 -4.18 2.92
CA ALA A 325 5.30 -4.08 2.20
C ALA A 325 4.37 -5.26 2.43
N GLY A 326 3.06 -5.07 2.21
CA GLY A 326 2.07 -6.14 2.32
C GLY A 326 2.30 -7.31 1.35
N THR A 327 2.93 -7.05 0.21
CA THR A 327 3.43 -8.04 -0.76
C THR A 327 4.36 -9.06 -0.11
N ALA A 328 5.06 -8.70 0.97
CA ALA A 328 5.97 -9.56 1.71
C ALA A 328 5.33 -10.35 2.86
N HIS A 329 4.00 -10.41 2.91
CA HIS A 329 3.30 -11.31 3.81
C HIS A 329 3.40 -12.77 3.27
N PRO A 330 3.86 -13.75 4.07
CA PRO A 330 4.03 -15.14 3.61
C PRO A 330 2.75 -15.79 3.06
N PHE A 331 1.58 -15.34 3.53
CA PHE A 331 0.28 -15.78 3.04
C PHE A 331 0.15 -15.65 1.52
N PHE A 332 0.46 -14.49 0.94
CA PHE A 332 0.29 -14.27 -0.50
C PHE A 332 1.19 -15.19 -1.32
N HIS A 333 2.43 -15.43 -0.89
CA HIS A 333 3.33 -16.32 -1.61
C HIS A 333 2.91 -17.79 -1.48
N MET A 334 2.48 -18.22 -0.29
CA MET A 334 1.90 -19.55 -0.09
C MET A 334 0.69 -19.78 -1.00
N MET A 335 -0.22 -18.81 -1.05
CA MET A 335 -1.41 -18.92 -1.90
C MET A 335 -1.06 -18.87 -3.38
N ASP A 336 -0.07 -18.07 -3.78
CA ASP A 336 0.41 -18.00 -5.16
C ASP A 336 1.01 -19.32 -5.63
N GLU A 337 1.83 -19.99 -4.82
CA GLU A 337 2.35 -21.33 -5.16
C GLU A 337 1.21 -22.36 -5.18
N PHE A 338 0.34 -22.35 -4.17
CA PHE A 338 -0.78 -23.31 -4.09
C PHE A 338 -1.77 -23.19 -5.25
N THR A 339 -2.09 -21.96 -5.66
CA THR A 339 -3.03 -21.69 -6.77
C THR A 339 -2.35 -21.72 -8.15
N GLY A 340 -1.01 -21.74 -8.20
CA GLY A 340 -0.24 -21.88 -9.43
C GLY A 340 -0.05 -20.58 -10.19
N ARG A 341 0.18 -19.44 -9.51
CA ARG A 341 0.57 -18.18 -10.18
C ARG A 341 1.92 -18.36 -10.89
N PHE A 342 1.92 -18.23 -12.21
CA PHE A 342 3.08 -18.46 -13.07
C PHE A 342 3.64 -17.16 -13.70
N GLU A 343 2.91 -16.03 -13.63
CA GLU A 343 3.33 -14.72 -14.13
C GLU A 343 3.66 -13.73 -13.00
N TYR A 344 4.74 -12.96 -13.20
CA TYR A 344 5.27 -11.94 -12.29
C TYR A 344 5.82 -10.75 -13.10
N LEU A 345 5.04 -10.25 -14.06
CA LEU A 345 5.47 -9.25 -15.05
C LEU A 345 5.31 -7.82 -14.53
N THR A 346 4.32 -7.58 -13.69
CA THR A 346 4.04 -6.31 -13.00
C THR A 346 5.12 -5.93 -12.01
N GLY A 347 5.20 -4.65 -11.62
CA GLY A 347 6.13 -4.21 -10.56
C GLY A 347 5.94 -4.97 -9.25
N ILE A 348 4.68 -5.20 -8.86
CA ILE A 348 4.31 -6.02 -7.69
C ILE A 348 4.75 -7.48 -7.86
N GLY A 349 4.63 -8.03 -9.08
CA GLY A 349 5.12 -9.37 -9.41
C GLY A 349 6.64 -9.50 -9.24
N GLN A 350 7.40 -8.57 -9.82
CA GLN A 350 8.86 -8.54 -9.73
C GLN A 350 9.34 -8.39 -8.28
N GLU A 351 8.71 -7.48 -7.52
CA GLU A 351 8.99 -7.32 -6.09
C GLU A 351 8.72 -8.59 -5.30
N ALA A 352 7.62 -9.30 -5.58
CA ALA A 352 7.33 -10.57 -4.92
C ALA A 352 8.44 -11.62 -5.13
N GLN A 353 9.11 -11.61 -6.29
CA GLN A 353 10.27 -12.47 -6.55
C GLN A 353 11.49 -12.06 -5.73
N ILE A 354 11.77 -10.75 -5.62
CA ILE A 354 12.85 -10.21 -4.79
C ILE A 354 12.61 -10.59 -3.32
N VAL A 355 11.40 -10.36 -2.81
CA VAL A 355 11.02 -10.74 -1.45
C VAL A 355 11.26 -12.23 -1.20
N ARG A 356 10.80 -13.11 -2.11
CA ARG A 356 11.01 -14.57 -2.00
C ARG A 356 12.49 -14.93 -1.91
N ALA A 357 13.36 -14.25 -2.65
CA ALA A 357 14.79 -14.49 -2.60
C ALA A 357 15.39 -14.11 -1.23
N THR A 358 14.83 -13.10 -0.57
CA THR A 358 15.26 -12.63 0.77
C THR A 358 14.64 -13.37 1.95
N TYR A 359 13.64 -14.25 1.72
CA TYR A 359 13.01 -14.99 2.80
C TYR A 359 13.97 -15.93 3.54
N PRO A 360 13.70 -16.17 4.84
CA PRO A 360 14.39 -17.22 5.59
C PRO A 360 14.34 -18.56 4.86
N ILE A 361 15.40 -19.37 5.01
CA ILE A 361 15.57 -20.60 4.22
C ILE A 361 14.40 -21.57 4.39
N HIS A 362 13.84 -21.70 5.60
CA HIS A 362 12.71 -22.60 5.84
C HIS A 362 11.46 -22.18 5.05
N TRP A 363 11.22 -20.87 4.89
CA TRP A 363 10.08 -20.38 4.12
C TRP A 363 10.27 -20.66 2.63
N ARG A 364 11.49 -20.44 2.11
CA ARG A 364 11.83 -20.76 0.70
C ARG A 364 11.68 -22.25 0.39
N GLN A 365 12.14 -23.10 1.31
CA GLN A 365 11.97 -24.55 1.21
C GLN A 365 10.50 -24.97 1.23
N PHE A 366 9.70 -24.34 2.10
CA PHE A 366 8.27 -24.61 2.21
C PHE A 366 7.51 -24.24 0.93
N LEU A 367 7.77 -23.05 0.38
CA LEU A 367 7.20 -22.63 -0.90
C LEU A 367 7.57 -23.60 -2.03
N LYS A 368 8.84 -24.04 -2.09
CA LYS A 368 9.27 -25.03 -3.08
C LYS A 368 8.56 -26.39 -2.92
N ALA A 369 8.33 -26.83 -1.69
CA ALA A 369 7.67 -28.10 -1.41
C ALA A 369 6.18 -28.11 -1.80
N MET A 370 5.51 -26.95 -1.86
CA MET A 370 4.13 -26.88 -2.39
C MET A 370 4.04 -27.40 -3.82
N MET A 371 5.06 -27.12 -4.63
CA MET A 371 5.10 -27.47 -6.05
C MET A 371 5.47 -28.93 -6.31
N GLU A 372 5.97 -29.67 -5.32
CA GLU A 372 6.29 -31.11 -5.48
C GLU A 372 5.03 -31.97 -5.66
N VAL A 373 3.90 -31.53 -5.10
CA VAL A 373 2.57 -32.13 -5.29
C VAL A 373 1.59 -31.00 -5.63
N SER A 374 1.41 -30.74 -6.92
CA SER A 374 0.55 -29.67 -7.40
C SER A 374 -0.93 -30.06 -7.33
N VAL A 375 -1.65 -29.43 -6.40
CA VAL A 375 -3.10 -29.60 -6.25
C VAL A 375 -3.85 -28.99 -7.43
N SER A 376 -3.40 -27.82 -7.93
CA SER A 376 -4.04 -27.14 -9.07
C SER A 376 -3.96 -27.98 -10.35
N GLU A 377 -2.81 -28.60 -10.64
CA GLU A 377 -2.65 -29.51 -11.78
C GLU A 377 -3.48 -30.79 -11.63
N TYR A 378 -3.55 -31.32 -10.41
CA TYR A 378 -4.40 -32.48 -10.12
C TYR A 378 -5.88 -32.16 -10.37
N VAL A 379 -6.39 -31.04 -9.85
CA VAL A 379 -7.77 -30.60 -10.07
C VAL A 379 -8.05 -30.44 -11.56
N ALA A 380 -7.16 -29.76 -12.30
CA ALA A 380 -7.31 -29.52 -13.73
C ALA A 380 -7.36 -30.83 -14.56
N SER A 381 -6.70 -31.89 -14.08
CA SER A 381 -6.67 -33.20 -14.76
C SER A 381 -7.65 -34.24 -14.20
N SER A 382 -8.32 -33.95 -13.08
CA SER A 382 -9.17 -34.90 -12.33
C SER A 382 -10.43 -35.37 -13.08
N LYS A 383 -10.95 -34.55 -14.01
CA LYS A 383 -12.28 -34.70 -14.66
C LYS A 383 -13.46 -34.72 -13.68
N ASP A 384 -13.23 -34.45 -12.39
CA ASP A 384 -14.26 -34.37 -11.35
C ASP A 384 -14.87 -32.97 -11.38
N ARG A 385 -16.08 -32.85 -11.95
CA ARG A 385 -16.74 -31.55 -12.13
C ARG A 385 -16.97 -30.81 -10.81
N GLU A 386 -17.38 -31.53 -9.77
CA GLU A 386 -17.62 -30.93 -8.47
C GLU A 386 -16.32 -30.37 -7.88
N LEU A 387 -15.22 -31.11 -7.98
CA LEU A 387 -13.91 -30.64 -7.54
C LEU A 387 -13.45 -29.41 -8.32
N MET A 388 -13.67 -29.39 -9.64
CA MET A 388 -13.35 -28.22 -10.49
C MET A 388 -14.18 -26.99 -10.13
N ASP A 389 -15.48 -27.15 -9.87
CA ASP A 389 -16.38 -26.06 -9.47
C ASP A 389 -16.03 -25.51 -8.07
N LEU A 390 -15.69 -26.39 -7.13
CA LEU A 390 -15.18 -26.00 -5.80
C LEU A 390 -13.87 -25.22 -5.92
N TRP A 391 -12.94 -25.68 -6.76
CA TRP A 391 -11.68 -24.98 -7.00
C TRP A 391 -11.90 -23.60 -7.62
N LYS A 392 -12.81 -23.47 -8.59
CA LYS A 392 -13.19 -22.18 -9.17
C LYS A 392 -13.78 -21.23 -8.13
N THR A 393 -14.63 -21.75 -7.24
CA THR A 393 -15.21 -20.95 -6.14
C THR A 393 -14.14 -20.46 -5.18
N PHE A 394 -13.27 -21.37 -4.72
CA PHE A 394 -12.14 -21.06 -3.83
C PHE A 394 -11.19 -20.01 -4.43
N THR A 395 -10.78 -20.19 -5.69
CA THR A 395 -9.88 -19.27 -6.39
C THR A 395 -10.52 -17.90 -6.59
N SER A 396 -11.82 -17.85 -6.91
CA SER A 396 -12.59 -16.60 -6.95
C SER A 396 -12.63 -15.89 -5.59
N SER A 397 -12.80 -16.61 -4.48
CA SER A 397 -12.72 -16.03 -3.13
C SER A 397 -11.35 -15.42 -2.80
N TYR A 398 -10.26 -15.95 -3.39
CA TYR A 398 -8.92 -15.39 -3.20
C TYR A 398 -8.64 -14.21 -4.14
N HIS A 399 -8.65 -14.44 -5.45
CA HIS A 399 -8.19 -13.48 -6.46
C HIS A 399 -9.27 -12.98 -7.42
N GLY A 400 -10.54 -13.28 -7.18
CA GLY A 400 -11.68 -12.67 -7.89
C GLY A 400 -11.85 -11.18 -7.59
N ASN A 401 -12.61 -10.46 -8.42
CA ASN A 401 -12.86 -9.03 -8.21
C ASN A 401 -13.59 -8.75 -6.88
N ASP A 402 -14.47 -9.65 -6.43
CA ASP A 402 -15.11 -9.60 -5.10
C ASP A 402 -14.42 -10.46 -4.04
N GLY A 403 -13.32 -11.13 -4.41
CA GLY A 403 -12.47 -11.89 -3.52
C GLY A 403 -11.54 -11.02 -2.68
N LEU A 404 -10.65 -11.66 -1.91
CA LEU A 404 -9.71 -11.01 -1.00
C LEU A 404 -8.85 -9.95 -1.71
N LEU A 405 -8.24 -10.27 -2.87
CA LEU A 405 -7.36 -9.32 -3.57
C LEU A 405 -8.11 -8.13 -4.15
N GLY A 406 -9.32 -8.33 -4.69
CA GLY A 406 -10.16 -7.22 -5.16
C GLY A 406 -10.68 -6.35 -4.01
N PHE A 407 -11.06 -6.95 -2.89
CA PHE A 407 -11.41 -6.21 -1.67
C PHE A 407 -10.23 -5.39 -1.13
N HIS A 408 -9.03 -5.99 -1.09
CA HIS A 408 -7.80 -5.31 -0.71
C HIS A 408 -7.50 -4.11 -1.62
N ARG A 409 -7.61 -4.28 -2.94
CA ARG A 409 -7.42 -3.20 -3.93
C ARG A 409 -8.30 -1.99 -3.60
N ARG A 410 -9.61 -2.20 -3.41
CA ARG A 410 -10.56 -1.13 -3.05
C ARG A 410 -10.25 -0.47 -1.71
N LYS A 411 -9.81 -1.24 -0.71
CA LYS A 411 -9.38 -0.69 0.59
C LYS A 411 -8.15 0.20 0.46
N VAL A 412 -7.13 -0.26 -0.27
CA VAL A 412 -5.89 0.50 -0.51
C VAL A 412 -6.19 1.81 -1.24
N PHE A 413 -7.08 1.79 -2.25
CA PHE A 413 -7.49 2.98 -2.98
C PHE A 413 -7.91 4.12 -2.03
N GLY A 414 -8.82 3.85 -1.09
CA GLY A 414 -9.33 4.85 -0.15
C GLY A 414 -8.24 5.44 0.76
N PHE A 415 -7.35 4.59 1.30
CA PHE A 415 -6.22 5.06 2.11
C PHE A 415 -5.25 5.92 1.31
N LEU A 416 -4.91 5.52 0.09
CA LEU A 416 -3.96 6.24 -0.74
C LEU A 416 -4.54 7.54 -1.31
N ALA A 417 -5.83 7.59 -1.62
CA ALA A 417 -6.53 8.81 -2.03
C ALA A 417 -6.45 9.92 -0.96
N VAL A 418 -6.43 9.54 0.33
CA VAL A 418 -6.12 10.46 1.43
C VAL A 418 -4.62 10.72 1.49
N SER A 419 -3.81 9.66 1.55
CA SER A 419 -2.37 9.73 1.82
C SER A 419 -1.62 10.66 0.86
N PHE A 420 -1.85 10.51 -0.44
CA PHE A 420 -1.17 11.31 -1.47
C PHE A 420 -1.54 12.78 -1.38
N ARG A 421 -2.80 13.08 -1.04
CA ARG A 421 -3.26 14.47 -0.85
C ARG A 421 -2.63 15.13 0.37
N ILE A 422 -2.33 14.38 1.43
CA ILE A 422 -1.74 14.94 2.66
C ILE A 422 -0.21 14.92 2.69
N GLY A 423 0.44 14.64 1.55
CA GLY A 423 1.90 14.80 1.39
C GLY A 423 2.70 13.51 1.29
N ARG A 424 2.06 12.36 1.16
CA ARG A 424 2.76 11.13 0.74
C ARG A 424 3.09 11.22 -0.74
N SER A 425 4.34 10.99 -1.14
CA SER A 425 4.75 11.08 -2.55
C SER A 425 5.02 9.73 -3.22
N THR A 426 5.01 8.63 -2.47
CA THR A 426 5.22 7.27 -2.99
C THR A 426 4.70 6.21 -2.01
N THR A 427 4.37 5.02 -2.51
CA THR A 427 4.10 3.85 -1.66
C THR A 427 5.40 3.20 -1.17
N ILE A 428 5.30 2.21 -0.28
CA ILE A 428 6.48 1.44 0.19
C ILE A 428 7.23 0.77 -0.98
N ASN A 429 6.51 0.48 -2.07
CA ASN A 429 6.98 -0.30 -3.20
C ASN A 429 7.42 0.61 -4.36
N GLY A 430 7.49 1.93 -4.13
CA GLY A 430 7.86 2.89 -5.17
C GLY A 430 6.77 3.17 -6.20
N LEU A 431 5.49 2.91 -5.89
CA LEU A 431 4.38 3.23 -6.81
C LEU A 431 3.83 4.64 -6.55
N GLY A 432 3.22 5.24 -7.59
CA GLY A 432 2.57 6.56 -7.50
C GLY A 432 3.52 7.73 -7.76
N HIS A 433 4.55 7.53 -8.58
CA HIS A 433 5.49 8.59 -8.97
C HIS A 433 4.95 9.49 -10.10
N LYS A 434 3.94 9.06 -10.85
CA LYS A 434 3.34 9.86 -11.92
C LYS A 434 2.42 10.92 -11.33
N ARG A 435 2.93 12.15 -11.13
CA ARG A 435 2.17 13.29 -10.58
C ARG A 435 1.13 13.87 -11.56
N GLU A 436 1.24 13.56 -12.86
CA GLU A 436 0.29 13.99 -13.89
C GLU A 436 -1.09 13.31 -13.74
N THR A 437 -1.14 12.15 -13.09
CA THR A 437 -2.38 11.46 -12.72
C THR A 437 -2.53 11.46 -11.20
N ALA A 438 -3.76 11.41 -10.71
CA ALA A 438 -4.04 11.15 -9.30
C ALA A 438 -3.35 9.83 -8.86
N PRO A 439 -2.25 9.84 -8.07
CA PRO A 439 -1.32 8.71 -8.01
C PRO A 439 -1.90 7.40 -7.48
N TRP A 440 -2.98 7.47 -6.69
CA TRP A 440 -3.69 6.29 -6.21
C TRP A 440 -4.39 5.50 -7.32
N HIS A 441 -4.72 6.12 -8.47
CA HIS A 441 -5.22 5.40 -9.64
C HIS A 441 -4.13 4.56 -10.32
N GLU A 442 -2.89 5.03 -10.34
CA GLU A 442 -1.75 4.23 -10.82
C GLU A 442 -1.60 2.97 -9.96
N VAL A 443 -1.66 3.13 -8.63
CA VAL A 443 -1.55 2.01 -7.69
C VAL A 443 -2.71 1.02 -7.85
N ASP A 444 -3.93 1.52 -8.03
CA ASP A 444 -5.12 0.69 -8.29
C ASP A 444 -4.95 -0.18 -9.55
N GLN A 445 -4.49 0.43 -10.64
CA GLN A 445 -4.24 -0.28 -11.89
C GLN A 445 -3.13 -1.33 -11.75
N GLU A 446 -2.05 -1.02 -11.04
CA GLU A 446 -0.98 -2.00 -10.79
C GLU A 446 -1.44 -3.17 -9.91
N LEU A 447 -2.26 -2.91 -8.88
CA LEU A 447 -2.88 -3.96 -8.06
C LEU A 447 -3.83 -4.84 -8.89
N GLU A 448 -4.61 -4.23 -9.79
CA GLU A 448 -5.51 -4.96 -10.66
C GLU A 448 -4.75 -5.83 -11.68
N LYS A 449 -3.73 -5.28 -12.35
CA LYS A 449 -2.85 -6.06 -13.23
C LYS A 449 -2.21 -7.22 -12.48
N ALA A 450 -1.67 -6.97 -11.29
CA ALA A 450 -1.06 -8.01 -10.47
C ALA A 450 -2.07 -9.09 -10.06
N ARG A 451 -3.34 -8.73 -9.81
CA ARG A 451 -4.43 -9.69 -9.58
C ARG A 451 -4.69 -10.54 -10.83
N LEU A 452 -4.78 -9.92 -12.00
CA LEU A 452 -5.09 -10.57 -13.28
C LEU A 452 -4.00 -11.54 -13.78
N GLU A 453 -2.74 -11.39 -13.36
CA GLU A 453 -1.67 -12.39 -13.58
C GLU A 453 -2.02 -13.80 -13.06
N ARG A 454 -3.06 -13.93 -12.21
CA ARG A 454 -3.58 -15.21 -11.72
C ARG A 454 -4.69 -15.82 -12.60
N ARG A 455 -4.87 -15.31 -13.84
CA ARG A 455 -5.86 -15.77 -14.84
C ARG A 455 -7.30 -15.80 -14.32
N CYS A 456 -7.74 -14.70 -13.71
CA CYS A 456 -9.14 -14.58 -13.31
C CYS A 456 -10.04 -14.39 -14.53
N LEU A 457 -11.10 -15.19 -14.64
CA LEU A 457 -12.18 -14.98 -15.61
C LEU A 457 -13.35 -14.34 -14.85
N ASP A 458 -13.32 -13.01 -14.72
CA ASP A 458 -14.49 -12.27 -14.26
C ASP A 458 -15.36 -11.99 -15.51
N PRO A 459 -16.70 -12.19 -15.45
CA PRO A 459 -17.58 -11.75 -16.52
C PRO A 459 -17.50 -10.22 -16.66
N ASP A 460 -17.36 -9.73 -17.88
CA ASP A 460 -17.49 -8.30 -18.18
C ASP A 460 -18.88 -7.81 -17.73
N GLU A 461 -18.90 -6.78 -16.88
CA GLU A 461 -20.14 -6.18 -16.41
C GLU A 461 -20.72 -5.20 -17.45
N HIS A 462 -21.99 -5.45 -17.79
CA HIS A 462 -22.81 -4.63 -18.65
C HIS A 462 -23.05 -3.23 -18.06
N ASN A 463 -22.85 -2.21 -18.88
CA ASN A 463 -23.39 -0.87 -18.64
C ASN A 463 -24.91 -0.91 -18.81
N LEU A 464 -25.64 -0.56 -17.75
CA LEU A 464 -27.03 -0.14 -17.84
C LEU A 464 -27.11 1.31 -17.41
N ASP A 465 -27.41 2.19 -18.34
CA ASP A 465 -27.76 3.59 -18.08
C ASP A 465 -29.21 3.65 -17.58
N THR A 466 -29.50 4.56 -16.65
CA THR A 466 -30.85 4.82 -16.15
C THR A 466 -31.14 6.31 -16.13
N GLU A 467 -32.38 6.63 -16.49
CA GLU A 467 -32.98 7.95 -16.70
C GLU A 467 -32.77 8.94 -15.52
N PRO A 468 -32.69 10.26 -15.82
CA PRO A 468 -32.37 11.29 -14.85
C PRO A 468 -33.52 11.73 -13.92
N SER A 469 -33.13 12.23 -12.75
CA SER A 469 -33.94 13.10 -11.87
C SER A 469 -34.20 14.46 -12.53
N SER A 470 -35.29 15.15 -12.15
CA SER A 470 -35.71 16.43 -12.75
C SER A 470 -34.92 17.66 -12.29
N ASP A 471 -34.18 17.57 -11.17
CA ASP A 471 -33.57 18.74 -10.54
C ASP A 471 -32.19 19.02 -11.15
N LYS A 472 -32.01 20.25 -11.64
CA LYS A 472 -30.80 20.73 -12.31
C LYS A 472 -29.88 21.39 -11.30
N VAL A 473 -28.64 20.91 -11.24
CA VAL A 473 -27.57 21.47 -10.40
C VAL A 473 -26.46 21.95 -11.31
N PHE A 474 -25.96 23.16 -11.08
CA PHE A 474 -24.84 23.71 -11.84
C PHE A 474 -23.49 23.48 -11.16
N VAL A 475 -22.39 23.65 -11.90
CA VAL A 475 -21.05 23.47 -11.33
C VAL A 475 -20.75 24.55 -10.29
N SER A 476 -21.22 25.79 -10.49
CA SER A 476 -21.07 26.86 -9.48
C SER A 476 -21.65 26.49 -8.12
N GLU A 477 -22.75 25.73 -8.12
CA GLU A 477 -23.40 25.25 -6.90
C GLU A 477 -22.64 24.04 -6.35
N LEU A 478 -22.30 23.06 -7.20
CA LEU A 478 -21.56 21.86 -6.80
C LEU A 478 -20.29 22.18 -6.03
N ILE A 479 -19.44 23.08 -6.54
CA ILE A 479 -18.13 23.36 -5.91
C ILE A 479 -18.26 24.01 -4.53
N LYS A 480 -19.37 24.70 -4.24
CA LYS A 480 -19.62 25.30 -2.92
C LYS A 480 -19.97 24.26 -1.85
N HIS A 481 -20.51 23.13 -2.26
CA HIS A 481 -20.94 22.05 -1.37
C HIS A 481 -19.78 21.11 -1.01
N ASN A 482 -18.83 21.63 -0.23
CA ASN A 482 -17.64 20.90 0.23
C ASN A 482 -17.34 21.02 1.75
N SER A 483 -18.27 21.53 2.56
CA SER A 483 -18.11 21.70 4.00
C SER A 483 -19.31 21.22 4.82
N GLU A 484 -19.18 21.22 6.14
CA GLU A 484 -20.29 20.84 7.04
C GLU A 484 -21.45 21.83 6.97
N GLU A 485 -21.14 23.12 6.75
CA GLU A 485 -22.12 24.19 6.66
C GLU A 485 -22.93 24.16 5.36
N THR A 486 -22.28 23.78 4.26
CA THR A 486 -22.92 23.74 2.94
C THR A 486 -23.46 22.36 2.60
N GLY A 487 -22.88 21.29 3.14
CA GLY A 487 -23.07 19.91 2.68
C GLY A 487 -21.90 19.42 1.83
N TYR A 488 -21.82 18.10 1.66
CA TYR A 488 -20.73 17.38 0.97
C TYR A 488 -21.24 16.73 -0.31
N TRP A 489 -21.23 17.49 -1.41
CA TRP A 489 -21.72 17.02 -2.70
C TRP A 489 -20.60 16.60 -3.62
N PHE A 490 -20.89 15.71 -4.56
CA PHE A 490 -19.98 15.34 -5.65
C PHE A 490 -20.78 15.00 -6.90
N SER A 491 -20.15 15.10 -8.08
CA SER A 491 -20.74 14.59 -9.31
C SER A 491 -20.13 13.26 -9.75
N ALA A 492 -20.93 12.44 -10.42
CA ALA A 492 -20.44 11.26 -11.13
C ALA A 492 -21.37 10.92 -12.30
N LYS A 493 -20.80 10.67 -13.48
CA LYS A 493 -21.55 10.39 -14.73
C LYS A 493 -22.68 11.41 -14.99
N GLY A 494 -22.44 12.69 -14.72
CA GLY A 494 -23.43 13.76 -14.91
C GLY A 494 -24.54 13.81 -13.87
N SER A 495 -24.51 12.96 -12.83
CA SER A 495 -25.43 13.03 -11.68
C SER A 495 -24.77 13.74 -10.51
N VAL A 496 -25.55 14.41 -9.67
CA VAL A 496 -25.08 15.04 -8.43
C VAL A 496 -25.65 14.32 -7.21
N TYR A 497 -24.79 14.07 -6.22
CA TYR A 497 -25.12 13.32 -5.01
C TYR A 497 -24.75 14.10 -3.74
N ASP A 498 -25.57 14.01 -2.71
CA ASP A 498 -25.29 14.54 -1.37
C ASP A 498 -24.86 13.41 -0.41
N ALA A 499 -23.58 13.40 -0.05
CA ALA A 499 -23.00 12.40 0.83
C ALA A 499 -23.11 12.73 2.34
N SER A 500 -23.65 13.90 2.70
CA SER A 500 -23.54 14.46 4.06
C SER A 500 -24.08 13.51 5.14
N SER A 501 -25.24 12.90 4.89
CA SER A 501 -25.87 11.97 5.83
C SER A 501 -25.22 10.58 5.89
N PHE A 502 -24.37 10.25 4.90
CA PHE A 502 -23.75 8.94 4.75
C PHE A 502 -22.28 8.92 5.16
N MET A 503 -21.57 10.05 5.09
CA MET A 503 -20.11 10.06 5.12
C MET A 503 -19.49 9.38 6.34
N GLN A 504 -20.11 9.50 7.53
CA GLN A 504 -19.61 8.87 8.75
C GLN A 504 -19.79 7.35 8.76
N LYS A 505 -20.77 6.82 8.01
CA LYS A 505 -21.08 5.40 7.85
C LYS A 505 -20.36 4.75 6.68
N HIS A 506 -19.78 5.56 5.77
CA HIS A 506 -19.08 5.08 4.60
C HIS A 506 -17.88 4.20 5.01
N PRO A 507 -17.72 2.97 4.49
CA PRO A 507 -16.60 2.08 4.84
C PRO A 507 -15.21 2.62 4.48
N GLY A 508 -15.15 3.55 3.52
CA GLY A 508 -13.94 4.31 3.16
C GLY A 508 -13.74 5.59 3.99
N GLY A 509 -14.64 5.87 4.94
CA GLY A 509 -14.54 6.96 5.90
C GLY A 509 -15.07 8.29 5.37
N ASP A 510 -15.19 9.25 6.29
CA ASP A 510 -15.67 10.61 6.03
C ASP A 510 -14.60 11.47 5.35
N THR A 511 -13.33 11.20 5.65
CA THR A 511 -12.18 11.97 5.17
C THR A 511 -12.05 11.89 3.64
N VAL A 512 -12.18 10.71 3.04
CA VAL A 512 -12.10 10.57 1.57
C VAL A 512 -13.26 11.27 0.86
N ILE A 513 -14.48 11.21 1.43
CA ILE A 513 -15.65 11.90 0.88
C ILE A 513 -15.41 13.40 0.92
N ALA A 514 -14.99 13.93 2.06
CA ALA A 514 -14.74 15.35 2.20
C ALA A 514 -13.61 15.86 1.30
N LEU A 515 -12.57 15.06 1.03
CA LEU A 515 -11.51 15.44 0.09
C LEU A 515 -12.02 15.51 -1.36
N CYS A 516 -13.02 14.70 -1.69
CA CYS A 516 -13.62 14.57 -3.00
C CYS A 516 -14.82 15.52 -3.24
N SER A 517 -15.34 16.18 -2.21
CA SER A 517 -16.52 17.04 -2.37
C SER A 517 -16.23 18.26 -3.24
N GLY A 518 -17.24 18.71 -3.98
CA GLY A 518 -17.13 19.78 -4.96
C GLY A 518 -16.40 19.38 -6.25
N GLN A 519 -16.22 18.09 -6.53
CA GLN A 519 -15.53 17.58 -7.72
C GLN A 519 -16.36 16.53 -8.45
N ASP A 520 -16.00 16.27 -9.72
CA ASP A 520 -16.40 15.04 -10.39
C ASP A 520 -15.49 13.89 -9.97
N ILE A 521 -16.08 12.81 -9.45
CA ILE A 521 -15.36 11.64 -8.95
C ILE A 521 -15.72 10.35 -9.68
N THR A 522 -16.19 10.46 -10.93
CA THR A 522 -16.61 9.32 -11.75
C THR A 522 -15.55 8.22 -11.78
N ASP A 523 -14.29 8.57 -12.04
CA ASP A 523 -13.21 7.59 -12.14
C ASP A 523 -12.87 6.96 -10.79
N SER A 524 -12.95 7.71 -9.70
CA SER A 524 -12.74 7.16 -8.36
C SER A 524 -13.83 6.16 -7.98
N LEU A 525 -15.10 6.47 -8.25
CA LEU A 525 -16.21 5.55 -8.02
C LEU A 525 -16.17 4.32 -8.93
N ARG A 526 -15.71 4.46 -10.18
CA ARG A 526 -15.49 3.34 -11.10
C ARG A 526 -14.38 2.42 -10.56
N ALA A 527 -13.25 2.97 -10.16
CA ALA A 527 -12.10 2.21 -9.66
C ALA A 527 -12.47 1.34 -8.46
N VAL A 528 -13.26 1.88 -7.51
CA VAL A 528 -13.69 1.13 -6.32
C VAL A 528 -14.98 0.32 -6.53
N GLY A 529 -15.49 0.23 -7.75
CA GLY A 529 -16.67 -0.58 -8.10
C GLY A 529 -18.00 -0.02 -7.59
N HIS A 530 -18.06 1.23 -7.15
CA HIS A 530 -19.32 1.86 -6.70
C HIS A 530 -20.30 2.09 -7.85
N LEU A 531 -19.82 2.23 -9.09
CA LEU A 531 -20.66 2.39 -10.29
C LEU A 531 -21.00 1.05 -10.99
N THR A 532 -20.26 -0.01 -10.68
CA THR A 532 -20.38 -1.30 -11.38
C THR A 532 -21.12 -2.33 -10.53
N ASN A 533 -20.87 -2.37 -9.21
CA ASN A 533 -21.61 -3.25 -8.30
C ASN A 533 -23.06 -2.74 -8.10
N THR A 534 -24.03 -3.52 -8.57
CA THR A 534 -25.46 -3.16 -8.54
C THR A 534 -25.97 -2.78 -7.15
N SER A 535 -25.58 -3.50 -6.08
CA SER A 535 -26.05 -3.20 -4.72
C SER A 535 -25.50 -1.87 -4.21
N ILE A 536 -24.22 -1.60 -4.46
CA ILE A 536 -23.57 -0.36 -4.05
C ILE A 536 -24.11 0.81 -4.87
N ARG A 537 -24.27 0.63 -6.19
CA ARG A 537 -24.86 1.64 -7.07
C ARG A 537 -26.29 1.98 -6.65
N SER A 538 -27.14 0.99 -6.40
CA SER A 538 -28.50 1.24 -5.89
C SER A 538 -28.48 2.03 -4.60
N LYS A 539 -27.49 1.81 -3.73
CA LYS A 539 -27.33 2.60 -2.51
C LYS A 539 -26.84 4.02 -2.80
N LEU A 540 -25.91 4.22 -3.73
CA LEU A 540 -25.44 5.52 -4.20
C LEU A 540 -26.60 6.35 -4.75
N GLU A 541 -27.47 5.76 -5.57
CA GLU A 541 -28.64 6.44 -6.13
C GLU A 541 -29.62 6.95 -5.07
N THR A 542 -29.66 6.37 -3.87
CA THR A 542 -30.49 6.91 -2.75
C THR A 542 -30.02 8.27 -2.24
N TYR A 543 -28.83 8.72 -2.65
CA TYR A 543 -28.24 10.01 -2.30
C TYR A 543 -28.22 11.01 -3.46
N ARG A 544 -28.80 10.64 -4.61
CA ARG A 544 -28.85 11.53 -5.79
C ARG A 544 -29.81 12.68 -5.52
N ILE A 545 -29.35 13.89 -5.80
CA ILE A 545 -30.13 15.13 -5.64
C ILE A 545 -30.44 15.82 -6.96
N GLY A 546 -29.78 15.44 -8.06
CA GLY A 546 -30.03 16.06 -9.36
C GLY A 546 -29.11 15.57 -10.47
N ILE A 547 -29.13 16.30 -11.57
CA ILE A 547 -28.21 16.17 -12.70
C ILE A 547 -27.38 17.43 -12.85
N LEU A 548 -26.14 17.25 -13.29
CA LEU A 548 -25.24 18.35 -13.60
C LEU A 548 -25.70 18.99 -14.92
N GLU A 549 -26.25 20.19 -14.84
CA GLU A 549 -26.70 20.95 -16.00
C GLU A 549 -25.50 21.64 -16.66
N LYS A 550 -25.41 21.51 -17.97
CA LYS A 550 -24.46 22.25 -18.79
C LYS A 550 -25.20 23.42 -19.46
N PRO A 551 -24.75 24.68 -19.25
CA PRO A 551 -25.33 25.82 -19.94
C PRO A 551 -25.30 25.68 -21.46
N LYS A 552 -26.22 26.35 -22.15
CA LYS A 552 -26.19 26.43 -23.61
C LYS A 552 -25.26 27.56 -24.03
N PHE A 553 -24.20 27.21 -24.76
CA PHE A 553 -23.21 28.20 -25.20
C PHE A 553 -23.51 28.71 -26.60
N ALA A 554 -23.34 30.02 -26.81
CA ALA A 554 -23.51 30.66 -28.11
C ALA A 554 -22.35 30.37 -29.08
N SER A 555 -21.19 29.91 -28.58
CA SER A 555 -20.01 29.54 -29.36
C SER A 555 -19.13 28.55 -28.60
N SER A 556 -18.27 27.82 -29.31
CA SER A 556 -17.31 26.90 -28.69
C SER A 556 -16.29 27.64 -27.82
N GLN A 557 -15.92 28.89 -28.16
CA GLN A 557 -14.96 29.66 -27.35
C GLN A 557 -15.52 30.00 -25.96
N ILE A 558 -16.82 30.25 -25.84
CA ILE A 558 -17.46 30.49 -24.53
C ILE A 558 -17.52 29.18 -23.72
N GLU A 559 -17.78 28.07 -24.41
CA GLU A 559 -17.71 26.74 -23.80
C GLU A 559 -16.31 26.45 -23.25
N ASP A 560 -15.24 26.77 -24.00
CA ASP A 560 -13.85 26.59 -23.58
C ASP A 560 -13.50 27.44 -22.35
N VAL A 561 -14.01 28.69 -22.27
CA VAL A 561 -13.86 29.54 -21.09
C VAL A 561 -14.59 28.94 -19.88
N TYR A 562 -15.82 28.47 -20.07
CA TYR A 562 -16.58 27.83 -19.01
C TYR A 562 -15.87 26.56 -18.51
N MET A 563 -15.41 25.69 -19.40
CA MET A 563 -14.71 24.46 -19.04
C MET A 563 -13.40 24.73 -18.29
N ALA A 564 -12.62 25.74 -18.70
CA ALA A 564 -11.44 26.16 -17.93
C ALA A 564 -11.79 26.69 -16.53
N ALA A 565 -12.90 27.42 -16.39
CA ALA A 565 -13.40 27.84 -15.08
C ALA A 565 -13.89 26.67 -14.22
N VAL A 566 -14.49 25.63 -14.82
CA VAL A 566 -14.89 24.39 -14.14
C VAL A 566 -13.66 23.69 -13.57
N GLU A 567 -12.60 23.51 -14.37
CA GLU A 567 -11.36 22.88 -13.91
C GLU A 567 -10.71 23.65 -12.75
N LEU A 568 -10.61 24.98 -12.87
CA LEU A 568 -10.11 25.84 -11.81
C LEU A 568 -10.97 25.73 -10.54
N GLY A 569 -12.30 25.70 -10.66
CA GLY A 569 -13.25 25.65 -9.56
C GLY A 569 -13.19 24.33 -8.79
N GLN A 570 -13.21 23.20 -9.52
CA GLN A 570 -13.06 21.87 -8.93
C GLN A 570 -11.70 21.72 -8.25
N LYS A 571 -10.62 22.23 -8.86
CA LYS A 571 -9.29 22.19 -8.25
C LYS A 571 -9.21 23.07 -7.00
N ALA A 572 -9.82 24.25 -7.01
CA ALA A 572 -9.88 25.13 -5.84
C ALA A 572 -10.64 24.45 -4.68
N ALA A 573 -11.77 23.79 -4.97
CA ALA A 573 -12.50 22.99 -3.98
C ALA A 573 -11.64 21.85 -3.42
N GLU A 574 -10.93 21.10 -4.27
CA GLU A 574 -10.01 20.05 -3.83
C GLU A 574 -8.92 20.61 -2.88
N MET A 575 -8.23 21.69 -3.29
CA MET A 575 -7.14 22.25 -2.49
C MET A 575 -7.63 22.80 -1.15
N GLU A 576 -8.81 23.45 -1.13
CA GLU A 576 -9.47 23.88 0.11
C GLU A 576 -9.75 22.68 1.02
N ASN A 577 -10.33 21.60 0.48
CA ASN A 577 -10.64 20.39 1.24
C ASN A 577 -9.39 19.78 1.86
N VAL A 578 -8.34 19.62 1.05
CA VAL A 578 -7.06 19.08 1.51
C VAL A 578 -6.46 19.94 2.60
N TYR A 579 -6.45 21.26 2.41
CA TYR A 579 -5.90 22.19 3.39
C TYR A 579 -6.68 22.14 4.71
N ARG A 580 -8.02 22.17 4.63
CA ARG A 580 -8.94 22.04 5.77
C ARG A 580 -8.74 20.73 6.55
N ARG A 581 -8.38 19.63 5.89
CA ARG A 581 -8.16 18.34 6.59
C ARG A 581 -6.91 18.33 7.45
N ASN A 582 -5.91 19.18 7.20
CA ASN A 582 -4.74 19.28 8.08
C ASN A 582 -5.11 19.73 9.51
N PHE A 583 -6.26 20.40 9.71
CA PHE A 583 -6.74 20.75 11.05
C PHE A 583 -7.05 19.52 11.92
N GLN A 584 -7.27 18.34 11.33
CA GLN A 584 -7.42 17.09 12.09
C GLN A 584 -6.19 16.80 12.96
N LEU A 585 -4.98 17.19 12.51
CA LEU A 585 -3.73 16.99 13.26
C LEU A 585 -3.68 17.73 14.60
N LEU A 586 -4.38 18.86 14.70
CA LEU A 586 -4.38 19.69 15.90
C LEU A 586 -5.00 18.94 17.10
N ASN A 587 -6.00 18.10 16.82
CA ASN A 587 -6.66 17.26 17.81
C ASN A 587 -6.22 15.79 17.77
N GLY A 588 -5.56 15.37 16.68
CA GLY A 588 -5.06 14.03 16.49
C GLY A 588 -3.82 13.70 17.34
N LYS A 589 -3.52 12.41 17.41
CA LYS A 589 -2.36 11.85 18.10
C LYS A 589 -1.39 11.28 17.07
N LEU A 590 -0.22 11.92 16.90
CA LEU A 590 0.88 11.40 16.10
C LEU A 590 1.78 10.48 16.94
N THR A 591 1.74 10.63 18.26
CA THR A 591 2.27 9.68 19.25
C THR A 591 1.25 9.46 20.36
N THR A 592 1.41 8.40 21.15
CA THR A 592 0.57 8.10 22.32
C THR A 592 0.56 9.24 23.35
N LEU A 593 1.64 10.04 23.38
CA LEU A 593 1.87 11.15 24.29
C LEU A 593 1.17 12.45 23.87
N ASP A 594 0.66 12.54 22.64
CA ASP A 594 0.03 13.76 22.15
C ASP A 594 -1.31 14.04 22.85
N GLN A 595 -1.49 15.32 23.17
CA GLN A 595 -2.74 15.85 23.70
C GLN A 595 -3.43 16.74 22.66
N PRO A 596 -4.77 16.77 22.64
CA PRO A 596 -5.50 17.71 21.80
C PRO A 596 -5.14 19.15 22.13
N LYS A 597 -5.09 20.02 21.10
CA LYS A 597 -4.80 21.45 21.23
C LYS A 597 -3.41 21.82 21.76
N ILE A 598 -2.51 20.86 21.88
CA ILE A 598 -1.10 21.09 22.19
C ILE A 598 -0.31 21.00 20.88
N LEU A 599 0.45 22.06 20.58
CA LEU A 599 1.38 22.07 19.46
C LEU A 599 2.71 21.42 19.89
N THR A 600 2.89 20.15 19.55
CA THR A 600 4.18 19.48 19.72
C THR A 600 5.12 19.80 18.55
N PRO A 601 6.45 19.69 18.71
CA PRO A 601 7.40 19.89 17.62
C PRO A 601 7.07 19.06 16.37
N GLN A 602 6.65 17.80 16.55
CA GLN A 602 6.21 16.95 15.44
C GLN A 602 4.96 17.50 14.73
N LYS A 603 3.93 17.92 15.47
CA LYS A 603 2.73 18.54 14.88
C LYS A 603 3.08 19.82 14.12
N ALA A 604 3.90 20.69 14.72
CA ALA A 604 4.38 21.91 14.10
C ALA A 604 5.08 21.64 12.76
N ARG A 605 5.95 20.63 12.70
CA ARG A 605 6.61 20.21 11.46
C ARG A 605 5.61 19.76 10.39
N HIS A 606 4.66 18.88 10.71
CA HIS A 606 3.70 18.40 9.71
C HIS A 606 2.79 19.51 9.19
N LEU A 607 2.38 20.44 10.06
CA LEU A 607 1.58 21.60 9.66
C LEU A 607 2.40 22.56 8.80
N LEU A 608 3.68 22.74 9.09
CA LEU A 608 4.59 23.52 8.25
C LEU A 608 4.75 22.87 6.87
N ASN A 609 4.91 21.54 6.82
CA ASN A 609 4.97 20.80 5.55
C ASN A 609 3.68 20.93 4.74
N ALA A 610 2.51 20.95 5.40
CA ALA A 610 1.23 21.21 4.74
C ALA A 610 1.15 22.64 4.18
N LYS A 611 1.65 23.63 4.92
CA LYS A 611 1.74 25.02 4.45
C LYS A 611 2.70 25.16 3.26
N ASN A 612 3.87 24.56 3.33
CA ASN A 612 4.84 24.57 2.22
C ASN A 612 4.24 23.89 0.99
N ARG A 613 3.54 22.77 1.14
CA ARG A 613 2.85 22.11 0.02
C ARG A 613 1.77 23.01 -0.62
N LEU A 614 1.02 23.76 0.19
CA LEU A 614 0.10 24.77 -0.33
C LEU A 614 0.85 25.80 -1.19
N GLN A 615 1.99 26.30 -0.71
CA GLN A 615 2.80 27.32 -1.40
C GLN A 615 3.50 26.80 -2.66
N ASP A 616 4.08 25.61 -2.58
CA ASP A 616 5.02 25.09 -3.57
C ASP A 616 4.34 24.20 -4.61
N GLU A 617 3.17 23.62 -4.30
CA GLU A 617 2.46 22.71 -5.21
C GLU A 617 1.07 23.23 -5.58
N TYR A 618 0.26 23.64 -4.59
CA TYR A 618 -1.15 23.98 -4.85
C TYR A 618 -1.33 25.35 -5.49
N VAL A 619 -0.65 26.39 -4.99
CA VAL A 619 -0.72 27.72 -5.57
C VAL A 619 -0.22 27.74 -7.03
N PRO A 620 0.92 27.13 -7.40
CA PRO A 620 1.33 27.02 -8.80
C PRO A 620 0.31 26.28 -9.68
N THR A 621 -0.32 25.22 -9.17
CA THR A 621 -1.34 24.47 -9.92
C THR A 621 -2.58 25.33 -10.17
N LEU A 622 -3.09 26.04 -9.16
CA LEU A 622 -4.21 26.97 -9.31
C LEU A 622 -3.85 28.15 -10.22
N ALA A 623 -2.60 28.61 -10.15
CA ALA A 623 -2.08 29.67 -11.00
C ALA A 623 -2.05 29.27 -12.47
N MET A 624 -1.62 28.04 -12.78
CA MET A 624 -1.62 27.48 -14.13
C MET A 624 -3.03 27.38 -14.70
N LEU A 625 -3.99 26.85 -13.93
CA LEU A 625 -5.40 26.77 -14.37
C LEU A 625 -6.04 28.16 -14.57
N LEU A 626 -5.67 29.13 -13.72
CA LEU A 626 -6.09 30.51 -13.91
C LEU A 626 -5.50 31.13 -15.18
N ASP A 627 -4.25 30.82 -15.53
CA ASP A 627 -3.62 31.32 -16.76
C ASP A 627 -4.30 30.74 -18.01
N VAL A 628 -4.62 29.44 -18.02
CA VAL A 628 -5.43 28.81 -19.08
C VAL A 628 -6.79 29.51 -19.25
N LEU A 629 -7.46 29.81 -18.14
CA LEU A 629 -8.73 30.56 -18.18
C LEU A 629 -8.54 31.98 -18.77
N LEU A 630 -7.45 32.68 -18.42
CA LEU A 630 -7.14 34.00 -18.97
C LEU A 630 -6.79 33.95 -20.47
N GLU A 631 -6.16 32.87 -20.93
CA GLU A 631 -5.90 32.62 -22.36
C GLU A 631 -7.21 32.43 -23.13
N ASN A 632 -8.10 31.57 -22.63
CA ASN A 632 -9.41 31.34 -23.26
C ASN A 632 -10.24 32.64 -23.33
N ILE A 633 -10.21 33.47 -22.28
CA ILE A 633 -10.90 34.77 -22.28
C ILE A 633 -10.29 35.74 -23.30
N ALA A 634 -8.96 35.78 -23.43
CA ALA A 634 -8.29 36.65 -24.40
C ALA A 634 -8.66 36.28 -25.86
N MET A 635 -8.96 35.00 -26.12
CA MET A 635 -9.39 34.52 -27.43
C MET A 635 -10.83 34.91 -27.82
N LEU A 636 -11.63 35.50 -26.92
CA LEU A 636 -12.97 35.98 -27.23
C LEU A 636 -12.99 37.20 -28.19
N GLY A 637 -11.83 37.74 -28.56
CA GLY A 637 -11.72 38.85 -29.53
C GLY A 637 -12.19 40.22 -28.98
N MET A 638 -12.47 40.30 -27.68
CA MET A 638 -12.88 41.51 -26.97
C MET A 638 -11.67 42.17 -26.29
N LYS A 639 -11.63 43.51 -26.25
CA LYS A 639 -10.54 44.26 -25.60
C LYS A 639 -10.73 44.28 -24.07
N PHE A 640 -10.24 43.24 -23.38
CA PHE A 640 -10.12 43.24 -21.91
C PHE A 640 -8.70 43.59 -21.48
N ASP A 641 -8.55 44.44 -20.48
CA ASP A 641 -7.25 44.65 -19.83
C ASP A 641 -6.98 43.53 -18.80
N LEU A 642 -6.24 42.51 -19.22
CA LEU A 642 -5.78 41.42 -18.37
C LEU A 642 -4.36 41.65 -17.84
N THR A 643 -3.75 42.80 -18.13
CA THR A 643 -2.32 43.07 -17.87
C THR A 643 -2.00 42.97 -16.38
N THR A 644 -2.84 43.56 -15.53
CA THR A 644 -2.65 43.54 -14.07
C THR A 644 -2.73 42.12 -13.51
N THR A 645 -3.71 41.32 -13.96
CA THR A 645 -3.87 39.94 -13.52
C THR A 645 -2.67 39.11 -13.97
N ARG A 646 -2.29 39.18 -15.26
CA ARG A 646 -1.13 38.44 -15.80
C ARG A 646 0.17 38.83 -15.11
N ALA A 647 0.40 40.11 -14.83
CA ALA A 647 1.59 40.58 -14.10
C ALA A 647 1.73 39.92 -12.71
N ARG A 648 0.61 39.68 -12.01
CA ARG A 648 0.59 38.97 -10.71
C ARG A 648 0.88 37.48 -10.86
N MET A 649 0.52 36.88 -12.00
CA MET A 649 0.72 35.46 -12.27
C MET A 649 2.17 35.09 -12.63
N VAL A 650 2.94 36.01 -13.22
CA VAL A 650 4.33 35.73 -13.70
C VAL A 650 5.20 35.08 -12.62
N GLY A 651 5.06 35.50 -11.36
CA GLY A 651 5.83 34.95 -10.24
C GLY A 651 5.27 33.67 -9.61
N LEU A 652 4.06 33.22 -9.98
CA LEU A 652 3.38 32.07 -9.38
C LEU A 652 3.50 30.79 -10.20
N LEU A 653 3.72 30.93 -11.51
CA LEU A 653 3.80 29.80 -12.45
C LEU A 653 5.12 29.02 -12.38
N SER A 654 6.12 29.54 -11.67
CA SER A 654 7.39 28.85 -11.40
C SER A 654 7.42 28.37 -9.94
N PRO A 655 7.74 27.10 -9.67
CA PRO A 655 8.03 26.65 -8.31
C PRO A 655 9.14 27.52 -7.74
N GLY A 656 8.92 28.12 -6.56
CA GLY A 656 9.99 28.81 -5.86
C GLY A 656 11.08 27.79 -5.52
N THR A 657 12.27 27.93 -6.12
CA THR A 657 13.45 27.11 -5.78
C THR A 657 14.18 27.59 -4.52
N GLY A 658 13.68 28.65 -3.87
CA GLY A 658 14.23 29.16 -2.62
C GLY A 658 13.58 28.49 -1.42
N PRO A 659 14.31 28.18 -0.34
CA PRO A 659 13.69 27.85 0.94
C PRO A 659 12.79 29.04 1.31
N GLY A 660 11.47 28.85 1.26
CA GLY A 660 10.54 29.85 1.78
C GLY A 660 11.02 30.28 3.16
N THR A 661 10.99 31.59 3.45
CA THR A 661 11.40 32.12 4.76
C THR A 661 10.78 31.25 5.84
N ALA A 662 11.64 30.51 6.56
CA ALA A 662 11.25 29.40 7.41
C ALA A 662 10.39 29.90 8.59
N ALA A 663 9.10 30.10 8.33
CA ALA A 663 8.13 30.44 9.35
C ALA A 663 8.07 29.24 10.30
N ARG A 664 8.61 29.42 11.50
CA ARG A 664 8.50 28.42 12.56
C ARG A 664 7.20 28.64 13.28
N PHE A 665 6.43 27.57 13.47
CA PHE A 665 5.28 27.62 14.35
C PHE A 665 5.75 27.56 15.81
N LEU A 666 5.61 28.68 16.53
CA LEU A 666 6.08 28.85 17.91
C LEU A 666 5.03 28.42 18.95
N ASP A 667 3.75 28.66 18.66
CA ASP A 667 2.64 28.28 19.54
C ASP A 667 1.38 27.90 18.75
N TYR A 668 0.46 27.22 19.43
CA TYR A 668 -0.76 26.67 18.86
C TYR A 668 -1.74 27.74 18.35
N GLY A 669 -1.83 28.90 19.00
CA GLY A 669 -2.70 30.00 18.61
C GLY A 669 -2.26 30.62 17.29
N MET A 670 -0.97 30.93 17.17
CA MET A 670 -0.38 31.45 15.94
C MET A 670 -0.58 30.50 14.74
N VAL A 671 -0.45 29.19 14.98
CA VAL A 671 -0.73 28.16 13.96
C VAL A 671 -2.17 28.24 13.50
N LEU A 672 -3.12 28.23 14.45
CA LEU A 672 -4.55 28.29 14.14
C LEU A 672 -4.89 29.53 13.33
N ASP A 673 -4.39 30.70 13.72
CA ASP A 673 -4.68 31.97 13.05
C ASP A 673 -4.08 32.01 11.64
N THR A 674 -2.88 31.46 11.46
CA THR A 674 -2.24 31.37 10.15
C THR A 674 -3.00 30.42 9.23
N LEU A 675 -3.25 29.18 9.68
CA LEU A 675 -3.96 28.18 8.89
C LEU A 675 -5.40 28.62 8.59
N ARG A 676 -6.10 29.29 9.51
CA ARG A 676 -7.46 29.80 9.26
C ARG A 676 -7.49 30.91 8.23
N ARG A 677 -6.52 31.83 8.24
CA ARG A 677 -6.41 32.89 7.23
C ARG A 677 -6.13 32.31 5.85
N ASP A 678 -5.22 31.35 5.76
CA ASP A 678 -4.92 30.66 4.50
C ASP A 678 -6.15 29.88 4.00
N LEU A 679 -6.86 29.18 4.89
CA LEU A 679 -8.10 28.47 4.54
C LEU A 679 -9.18 29.44 4.04
N SER A 680 -9.41 30.55 4.75
CA SER A 680 -10.36 31.59 4.35
C SER A 680 -10.08 32.11 2.95
N ARG A 681 -8.81 32.29 2.59
CA ARG A 681 -8.40 32.72 1.25
C ARG A 681 -8.65 31.68 0.17
N LEU A 682 -8.40 30.40 0.47
CA LEU A 682 -8.75 29.31 -0.44
C LEU A 682 -10.27 29.23 -0.65
N THR A 683 -11.06 29.39 0.40
CA THR A 683 -12.52 29.48 0.30
C THR A 683 -12.93 30.67 -0.58
N GLU A 684 -12.34 31.86 -0.37
CA GLU A 684 -12.61 33.05 -1.21
C GLU A 684 -12.25 32.82 -2.68
N VAL A 685 -11.13 32.15 -2.99
CA VAL A 685 -10.75 31.77 -4.36
C VAL A 685 -11.84 30.89 -4.99
N LYS A 686 -12.27 29.84 -4.30
CA LYS A 686 -13.32 28.95 -4.77
C LYS A 686 -14.66 29.68 -4.98
N GLU A 687 -15.07 30.53 -4.03
CA GLU A 687 -16.31 31.32 -4.14
C GLU A 687 -16.27 32.31 -5.32
N LEU A 688 -15.11 32.93 -5.60
CA LEU A 688 -14.91 33.78 -6.77
C LEU A 688 -15.06 33.00 -8.08
N VAL A 689 -14.50 31.80 -8.15
CA VAL A 689 -14.67 30.94 -9.34
C VAL A 689 -16.14 30.50 -9.48
N ALA A 690 -16.81 30.17 -8.38
CA ALA A 690 -18.23 29.84 -8.40
C ALA A 690 -19.09 31.01 -8.89
N MET A 691 -18.79 32.24 -8.48
CA MET A 691 -19.46 33.43 -9.02
C MET A 691 -19.21 33.61 -10.52
N ILE A 692 -17.98 33.37 -10.99
CA ILE A 692 -17.66 33.40 -12.43
C ILE A 692 -18.49 32.36 -13.18
N LEU A 693 -18.52 31.10 -12.73
CA LEU A 693 -19.34 30.03 -13.32
C LEU A 693 -20.83 30.42 -13.35
N GLY A 694 -21.35 30.93 -12.24
CA GLY A 694 -22.74 31.38 -12.14
C GLY A 694 -23.12 32.47 -13.14
N THR A 695 -22.17 33.29 -13.61
CA THR A 695 -22.46 34.26 -14.67
C THR A 695 -22.74 33.63 -16.03
N PHE A 696 -22.11 32.49 -16.34
CA PHE A 696 -22.32 31.73 -17.59
C PHE A 696 -23.55 30.81 -17.51
N GLU A 697 -23.97 30.46 -16.29
CA GLU A 697 -25.09 29.57 -16.03
C GLU A 697 -26.45 30.31 -15.95
N ASP A 698 -26.43 31.64 -15.88
CA ASP A 698 -27.63 32.47 -16.00
C ASP A 698 -28.19 32.43 -17.44
N ASP A 699 -29.47 32.05 -17.57
CA ASP A 699 -30.21 31.95 -18.84
C ASP A 699 -30.16 33.24 -19.69
N GLY A 700 -29.89 34.40 -19.06
CA GLY A 700 -29.75 35.69 -19.74
C GLY A 700 -28.32 36.04 -20.23
N PHE A 701 -27.33 35.18 -20.04
CA PHE A 701 -25.94 35.49 -20.39
C PHE A 701 -25.74 35.66 -21.90
N THR A 702 -25.25 36.83 -22.29
CA THR A 702 -24.85 37.15 -23.66
C THR A 702 -23.54 37.94 -23.64
N CYS A 703 -22.57 37.59 -24.51
CA CYS A 703 -21.30 38.32 -24.63
C CYS A 703 -21.47 39.79 -25.06
N SER A 704 -22.68 40.22 -25.40
CA SER A 704 -23.05 41.60 -25.70
C SER A 704 -23.27 42.47 -24.45
N GLN A 705 -23.08 41.95 -23.23
CA GLN A 705 -23.17 42.71 -21.97
C GLN A 705 -21.77 42.98 -21.36
N PRO A 706 -21.15 44.15 -21.63
CA PRO A 706 -19.78 44.45 -21.21
C PRO A 706 -19.57 44.43 -19.69
N SER A 707 -20.56 44.86 -18.92
CA SER A 707 -20.48 44.96 -17.45
C SER A 707 -20.33 43.60 -16.76
N ARG A 708 -20.93 42.54 -17.31
CA ARG A 708 -20.78 41.16 -16.77
C ARG A 708 -19.36 40.65 -16.98
N LEU A 709 -18.77 40.94 -18.14
CA LEU A 709 -17.41 40.54 -18.47
C LEU A 709 -16.36 41.35 -17.69
N GLU A 710 -16.58 42.64 -17.48
CA GLU A 710 -15.75 43.46 -16.57
C GLU A 710 -15.77 42.93 -15.13
N SER A 711 -16.93 42.48 -14.65
CA SER A 711 -17.07 41.82 -13.34
C SER A 711 -16.24 40.53 -13.25
N ILE A 712 -16.26 39.69 -14.30
CA ILE A 712 -15.40 38.50 -14.41
C ILE A 712 -13.92 38.88 -14.30
N VAL A 713 -13.46 39.87 -15.06
CA VAL A 713 -12.06 40.34 -14.99
C VAL A 713 -11.69 40.83 -13.58
N GLY A 714 -12.58 41.57 -12.93
CA GLY A 714 -12.41 42.00 -11.55
C GLY A 714 -12.27 40.84 -10.57
N MET A 715 -13.08 39.78 -10.72
CA MET A 715 -12.99 38.56 -9.92
C MET A 715 -11.69 37.80 -10.17
N LEU A 716 -11.25 37.66 -11.43
CA LEU A 716 -9.98 37.02 -11.79
C LEU A 716 -8.78 37.74 -11.16
N ASN A 717 -8.79 39.08 -11.14
CA ASN A 717 -7.76 39.86 -10.48
C ASN A 717 -7.74 39.67 -8.95
N ARG A 718 -8.91 39.49 -8.33
CA ARG A 718 -9.01 39.14 -6.89
C ARG A 718 -8.47 37.73 -6.63
N ILE A 719 -8.80 36.74 -7.47
CA ILE A 719 -8.24 35.38 -7.37
C ILE A 719 -6.70 35.46 -7.43
N ALA A 720 -6.14 36.14 -8.42
CA ALA A 720 -4.68 36.32 -8.53
C ALA A 720 -4.09 36.99 -7.28
N SER A 721 -4.77 37.98 -6.70
CA SER A 721 -4.34 38.61 -5.43
C SER A 721 -4.25 37.61 -4.28
N HIS A 722 -5.28 36.77 -4.11
CA HIS A 722 -5.30 35.75 -3.06
C HIS A 722 -4.18 34.73 -3.26
N LEU A 723 -3.93 34.30 -4.50
CA LEU A 723 -2.84 33.38 -4.83
C LEU A 723 -1.46 33.97 -4.52
N VAL A 724 -1.23 35.27 -4.80
CA VAL A 724 0.01 35.97 -4.42
C VAL A 724 0.24 35.95 -2.91
N VAL A 725 -0.79 36.28 -2.13
CA VAL A 725 -0.70 36.26 -0.66
C VAL A 725 -0.47 34.84 -0.13
N LEU A 726 -1.15 33.84 -0.69
CA LEU A 726 -0.97 32.44 -0.32
C LEU A 726 0.45 31.95 -0.62
N ALA A 727 1.05 32.38 -1.73
CA ALA A 727 2.46 32.13 -2.06
C ALA A 727 3.45 32.82 -1.11
N GLY A 728 2.99 33.72 -0.23
CA GLY A 728 3.86 34.51 0.65
C GLY A 728 4.65 35.60 -0.09
N LYS A 729 4.11 36.11 -1.20
CA LYS A 729 4.74 37.13 -2.05
C LYS A 729 4.06 38.49 -1.97
#